data_AF-A0AAF0IPG8-F1
#
_entry.id   AF-A0AAF0IPG8-F1
#
_cell.length_a   1.000
_cell.length_b   1.000
_cell.length_c   1.000
_cell.angle_alpha   90.00
_cell.angle_beta   90.00
_cell.angle_gamma   90.00
#
_symmetry.space_group_name_H-M   'P 1'
#
loop_
_entity.id
_entity.type
_entity.pdbx_description
1 polymer ?
#
loop_
_entity_poly.entity_id
_entity_poly.type
_entity_poly.pdbx_seq_one_letter_code
_entity_poly.pdbx_strand_id
1 'polypeptide(L)'
;MNMFEVTTLGQPFEVVKTQMASNRSQSMIQALRTVWSRGGVFGFYQGLIPWAWIEASTKGAVLLFTSSEVNKVAKAFGFGPGASGLAGGMMGGIVQAYATMGFCTCMKTAEITRVKQMQAGEKPPSTWAVFADIFRREGIRGINKGVNAVAIRHMGFARLAEAPVRTYAGKTEKDKLSPLERIFCSSIGGALATWNQPIEVIRVEMQSLSKSASEHHKTKPTIMSTAAYIYKENGIKGLYRGVSPRILLGIWQTVCMVSFADTHIFEDANGLVDKAVLGAALTNPSLRVYAPHRVVYDVEHDRKKVALIAGGGAGHEPSFTGLVGKGLLTVAVSGDIFASPSAAQILSGVDLAATDKGLVVIVNNYTGDCLNFGLAAEKARSAFNGEGGDKHVEMVIVGDDVSVGRTKGGLVGRRGLTGAPFVCKALGAAAEDGKDAKTLGKIGRAIVNNVVTIGSSLDHCHVPGRSKDDEERGALGPNAIEIGMGIHNEPGVKHIEDKPDVDKLLSDMLKLLLDQNDKERAFVPFEKDADPVLVINNLGGMSNLELSAIAAEVERKLLKEWQLRPVRVYVGTYITSLNAPGFNISLFHHKRITKECGVDFLSLLDAPTDASGWVGVGHGWSNTPSVPQPDEQLEESKALLKKKQASGHGVSGSATEGAAASNGPVNGDEALTRKVIANACQAVIDIEPTLTKYDTIVGDGDAGETLRGCGEAVLAALNKNEIPLDRATATVLGIGQVIESNMGGTSGAIYALFFTGLVQGLLESTKDTSEAAGTKHWGHAAAVALKNLGNYTPARPGDRTLVDALDPFAKTFDQQGQQGAAAKQALQAAVDAAKQGAEHTRDLTARLGRATYVGETSEKVPDPGAWGVWALVKGIADTF
;
A
#
# COMPACT_ATOMS: atom_id res chain seq x y z
N MET A 1 -13.37 -3.27 -1.20
CA MET A 1 -14.75 -3.81 -1.32
C MET A 1 -15.79 -3.15 -0.42
N ASN A 2 -15.65 -3.08 0.92
CA ASN A 2 -16.66 -2.44 1.80
C ASN A 2 -17.04 -1.00 1.40
N MET A 3 -16.06 -0.20 0.96
CA MET A 3 -16.31 1.15 0.46
C MET A 3 -17.13 1.18 -0.85
N PHE A 4 -16.87 0.23 -1.76
CA PHE A 4 -17.62 0.07 -3.02
C PHE A 4 -19.08 -0.36 -2.74
N GLU A 5 -19.27 -1.32 -1.83
CA GLU A 5 -20.59 -1.78 -1.40
C GLU A 5 -21.44 -0.63 -0.83
N VAL A 6 -20.89 0.13 0.12
CA VAL A 6 -21.59 1.27 0.75
C VAL A 6 -21.85 2.41 -0.24
N THR A 7 -20.91 2.69 -1.14
CA THR A 7 -21.03 3.79 -2.12
C THR A 7 -22.01 3.49 -3.26
N THR A 8 -22.34 2.22 -3.49
CA THR A 8 -23.30 1.78 -4.51
C THR A 8 -24.70 1.64 -3.91
N LEU A 9 -25.26 0.44 -3.78
CA LEU A 9 -26.60 0.23 -3.26
C LEU A 9 -26.66 0.12 -1.73
N GLY A 10 -25.51 0.00 -1.05
CA GLY A 10 -25.43 -0.15 0.40
C GLY A 10 -26.07 1.03 1.15
N GLN A 11 -25.62 2.26 0.87
CA GLN A 11 -26.16 3.45 1.53
C GLN A 11 -27.64 3.73 1.16
N PRO A 12 -28.09 3.62 -0.11
CA PRO A 12 -29.51 3.72 -0.45
C PRO A 12 -30.42 2.79 0.36
N PHE A 13 -30.06 1.52 0.51
CA PHE A 13 -30.86 0.59 1.32
C PHE A 13 -30.84 0.93 2.80
N GLU A 14 -29.70 1.39 3.34
CA GLU A 14 -29.59 1.88 4.72
C GLU A 14 -30.51 3.08 4.99
N VAL A 15 -30.55 4.06 4.08
CA VAL A 15 -31.41 5.24 4.21
C VAL A 15 -32.90 4.86 4.17
N VAL A 16 -33.30 4.00 3.23
CA VAL A 16 -34.69 3.54 3.11
C VAL A 16 -35.10 2.70 4.33
N LYS A 17 -34.22 1.81 4.81
CA LYS A 17 -34.41 1.05 6.05
C LYS A 17 -34.69 1.99 7.23
N THR A 18 -33.86 3.03 7.38
CA THR A 18 -33.96 4.02 8.46
C THR A 18 -35.24 4.85 8.37
N GLN A 19 -35.65 5.22 7.14
CA GLN A 19 -36.90 5.94 6.92
C GLN A 19 -38.13 5.11 7.30
N MET A 20 -38.16 3.83 6.93
CA MET A 20 -39.24 2.92 7.28
C MET A 20 -39.29 2.60 8.78
N ALA A 21 -38.13 2.47 9.43
CA ALA A 21 -38.05 2.25 10.87
C ALA A 21 -38.57 3.46 11.67
N SER A 22 -38.30 4.68 11.19
CA SER A 22 -38.75 5.92 11.83
C SER A 22 -40.19 6.34 11.47
N ASN A 23 -40.79 5.81 10.40
CA ASN A 23 -42.15 6.16 9.95
C ASN A 23 -42.98 4.90 9.71
N ARG A 24 -43.53 4.35 10.80
CA ARG A 24 -44.13 3.01 10.85
C ARG A 24 -45.40 2.85 10.04
N SER A 25 -46.07 3.91 9.61
CA SER A 25 -47.23 3.81 8.72
C SER A 25 -46.82 3.65 7.25
N GLN A 26 -45.58 3.97 6.87
CA GLN A 26 -45.15 3.98 5.48
C GLN A 26 -44.86 2.58 4.95
N SER A 27 -45.34 2.29 3.73
CA SER A 27 -44.87 1.17 2.92
C SER A 27 -43.48 1.47 2.33
N MET A 28 -42.80 0.45 1.78
CA MET A 28 -41.49 0.66 1.13
C MET A 28 -41.58 1.65 -0.03
N ILE A 29 -42.65 1.60 -0.83
CA ILE A 29 -42.89 2.56 -1.93
C ILE A 29 -43.08 3.97 -1.39
N GLN A 30 -43.83 4.12 -0.29
CA GLN A 30 -44.02 5.42 0.36
C GLN A 30 -42.70 5.94 0.96
N ALA A 31 -41.88 5.08 1.55
CA ALA A 31 -40.57 5.45 2.07
C ALA A 31 -39.61 5.87 0.95
N LEU A 32 -39.56 5.12 -0.17
CA LEU A 32 -38.79 5.49 -1.37
C LEU A 32 -39.22 6.86 -1.91
N ARG A 33 -40.53 7.09 -2.06
CA ARG A 33 -41.07 8.39 -2.50
C ARG A 33 -40.73 9.51 -1.52
N THR A 34 -40.76 9.23 -0.21
CA THR A 34 -40.41 10.20 0.82
C THR A 34 -38.92 10.55 0.81
N VAL A 35 -38.04 9.56 0.57
CA VAL A 35 -36.59 9.81 0.44
C VAL A 35 -36.31 10.57 -0.86
N TRP A 36 -36.97 10.21 -1.95
CA TRP A 36 -36.85 10.93 -3.23
C TRP A 36 -37.35 12.37 -3.13
N SER A 37 -38.52 12.61 -2.52
CA SER A 37 -39.05 13.97 -2.33
C SER A 37 -38.16 14.84 -1.45
N ARG A 38 -37.24 14.23 -0.69
CA ARG A 38 -36.32 14.96 0.20
C ARG A 38 -35.08 15.53 -0.48
N GLY A 39 -34.68 15.00 -1.63
CA GLY A 39 -33.43 15.41 -2.26
C GLY A 39 -33.07 14.66 -3.54
N GLY A 40 -34.05 14.09 -4.24
CA GLY A 40 -33.85 13.27 -5.42
C GLY A 40 -32.92 12.09 -5.16
N VAL A 41 -31.97 11.86 -6.07
CA VAL A 41 -30.95 10.81 -5.96
C VAL A 41 -30.07 11.00 -4.71
N PHE A 42 -29.67 12.24 -4.40
CA PHE A 42 -28.82 12.53 -3.22
C PHE A 42 -29.52 12.24 -1.90
N GLY A 43 -30.86 12.21 -1.88
CA GLY A 43 -31.64 11.77 -0.73
C GLY A 43 -31.28 10.35 -0.27
N PHE A 44 -30.90 9.46 -1.19
CA PHE A 44 -30.52 8.07 -0.89
C PHE A 44 -29.11 7.90 -0.33
N TYR A 45 -28.27 8.93 -0.46
CA TYR A 45 -26.87 8.91 -0.01
C TYR A 45 -26.63 9.81 1.21
N GLN A 46 -27.70 10.21 1.91
CA GLN A 46 -27.61 10.99 3.15
C GLN A 46 -26.77 10.27 4.20
N GLY A 47 -25.74 10.95 4.72
CA GLY A 47 -24.80 10.38 5.69
C GLY A 47 -23.75 9.43 5.09
N LEU A 48 -23.62 9.36 3.75
CA LEU A 48 -22.54 8.62 3.09
C LEU A 48 -21.17 9.17 3.49
N ILE A 49 -20.97 10.47 3.28
CA ILE A 49 -19.72 11.18 3.56
C ILE A 49 -19.89 12.07 4.80
N PRO A 50 -18.94 12.01 5.76
CA PRO A 50 -17.86 11.03 5.87
C PRO A 50 -18.31 9.74 6.59
N TRP A 51 -19.49 9.73 7.20
CA TRP A 51 -19.81 8.79 8.27
C TRP A 51 -19.96 7.34 7.82
N ALA A 52 -20.58 7.08 6.66
CA ALA A 52 -20.67 5.71 6.16
C ALA A 52 -19.33 5.20 5.64
N TRP A 53 -18.50 6.08 5.08
CA TRP A 53 -17.13 5.74 4.66
C TRP A 53 -16.21 5.45 5.85
N ILE A 54 -16.28 6.25 6.92
CA ILE A 54 -15.56 5.99 8.17
C ILE A 54 -16.02 4.65 8.74
N GLU A 55 -17.32 4.41 8.83
CA GLU A 55 -17.84 3.12 9.33
C GLU A 55 -17.39 1.94 8.44
N ALA A 56 -17.48 2.06 7.11
CA ALA A 56 -17.12 1.01 6.18
C ALA A 56 -15.63 0.65 6.20
N SER A 57 -14.76 1.66 6.38
CA SER A 57 -13.30 1.48 6.43
C SER A 57 -12.81 0.98 7.79
N THR A 58 -13.47 1.36 8.89
CA THR A 58 -12.97 1.06 10.24
C THR A 58 -13.62 -0.15 10.90
N LYS A 59 -14.89 -0.48 10.58
CA LYS A 59 -15.64 -1.54 11.28
C LYS A 59 -14.96 -2.92 11.22
N GLY A 60 -14.35 -3.26 10.09
CA GLY A 60 -13.61 -4.52 9.91
C GLY A 60 -12.30 -4.53 10.69
N ALA A 61 -11.55 -3.43 10.65
CA ALA A 61 -10.28 -3.31 11.36
C ALA A 61 -10.45 -3.45 12.88
N VAL A 62 -11.44 -2.76 13.47
CA VAL A 62 -11.72 -2.83 14.91
C VAL A 62 -12.16 -4.23 15.35
N LEU A 63 -13.02 -4.88 14.55
CA LEU A 63 -13.48 -6.25 14.82
C LEU A 63 -12.30 -7.23 14.82
N LEU A 64 -11.48 -7.19 13.77
CA LEU A 64 -10.37 -8.14 13.60
C LEU A 64 -9.30 -7.92 14.66
N PHE A 65 -8.92 -6.67 14.93
CA PHE A 65 -7.93 -6.35 15.96
C PHE A 65 -8.39 -6.82 17.35
N THR A 66 -9.60 -6.44 17.76
CA THR A 66 -10.12 -6.81 19.07
C THR A 66 -10.35 -8.32 19.20
N SER A 67 -10.92 -8.95 18.16
CA SER A 67 -11.13 -10.39 18.14
C SER A 67 -9.81 -11.14 18.27
N SER A 68 -8.75 -10.67 17.58
CA SER A 68 -7.39 -11.22 17.70
C SER A 68 -6.84 -11.12 19.12
N GLU A 69 -6.89 -9.93 19.74
CA GLU A 69 -6.36 -9.72 21.09
C GLU A 69 -7.14 -10.52 22.15
N VAL A 70 -8.47 -10.55 22.05
CA VAL A 70 -9.31 -11.31 22.99
C VAL A 70 -9.12 -12.81 22.81
N ASN A 71 -8.99 -13.29 21.58
CA ASN A 71 -8.70 -14.70 21.30
C ASN A 71 -7.32 -15.09 21.86
N LYS A 72 -6.31 -14.22 21.72
CA LYS A 72 -4.97 -14.39 22.30
C LYS A 72 -5.02 -14.47 23.82
N VAL A 73 -5.73 -13.55 24.47
CA VAL A 73 -5.89 -13.53 25.94
C VAL A 73 -6.69 -14.74 26.43
N ALA A 74 -7.77 -15.12 25.75
CA ALA A 74 -8.57 -16.30 26.09
C ALA A 74 -7.76 -17.59 25.96
N LYS A 75 -6.95 -17.74 24.90
CA LYS A 75 -6.01 -18.85 24.76
C LYS A 75 -4.98 -18.88 25.90
N ALA A 76 -4.48 -17.71 26.34
CA ALA A 76 -3.56 -17.61 27.48
C ALA A 76 -4.20 -18.03 28.83
N PHE A 77 -5.52 -17.90 28.97
CA PHE A 77 -6.28 -18.42 30.12
C PHE A 77 -6.72 -19.88 29.98
N GLY A 78 -6.27 -20.59 28.94
CA GLY A 78 -6.53 -22.02 28.76
C GLY A 78 -7.85 -22.36 28.05
N PHE A 79 -8.52 -21.40 27.42
CA PHE A 79 -9.72 -21.67 26.64
C PHE A 79 -9.38 -22.39 25.32
N GLY A 80 -10.17 -23.40 24.96
CA GLY A 80 -10.02 -24.14 23.70
C GLY A 80 -10.32 -23.28 22.46
N PRO A 81 -9.85 -23.65 21.24
CA PRO A 81 -9.93 -22.81 20.04
C PRO A 81 -11.34 -22.32 19.68
N GLY A 82 -12.35 -23.19 19.83
CA GLY A 82 -13.75 -22.82 19.59
C GLY A 82 -14.29 -21.81 20.61
N ALA A 83 -13.93 -21.96 21.89
CA ALA A 83 -14.34 -21.05 22.95
C ALA A 83 -13.61 -19.69 22.86
N SER A 84 -12.31 -19.71 22.55
CA SER A 84 -11.49 -18.50 22.35
C SER A 84 -11.90 -17.73 21.09
N GLY A 85 -12.23 -18.44 20.00
CA GLY A 85 -12.79 -17.84 18.79
C GLY A 85 -14.18 -17.24 19.02
N LEU A 86 -15.04 -17.90 19.80
CA LEU A 86 -16.35 -17.38 20.17
C LEU A 86 -16.24 -16.15 21.08
N ALA A 87 -15.35 -16.18 22.08
CA ALA A 87 -15.07 -15.03 22.94
C ALA A 87 -14.49 -13.84 22.15
N GLY A 88 -13.54 -14.10 21.24
CA GLY A 88 -12.97 -13.10 20.34
C GLY A 88 -14.02 -12.48 19.42
N GLY A 89 -14.86 -13.29 18.79
CA GLY A 89 -15.96 -12.82 17.95
C GLY A 89 -16.99 -11.99 18.72
N MET A 90 -17.37 -12.42 19.92
CA MET A 90 -18.32 -11.69 20.77
C MET A 90 -17.73 -10.35 21.24
N MET A 91 -16.52 -10.35 21.78
CA MET A 91 -15.90 -9.13 22.30
C MET A 91 -15.48 -8.18 21.17
N GLY A 92 -14.99 -8.72 20.04
CA GLY A 92 -14.71 -7.92 18.86
C GLY A 92 -15.95 -7.26 18.29
N GLY A 93 -17.08 -7.97 18.25
CA GLY A 93 -18.38 -7.42 17.88
C GLY A 93 -18.85 -6.31 18.83
N ILE A 94 -18.67 -6.50 20.14
CA ILE A 94 -18.95 -5.49 21.16
C ILE A 94 -18.09 -4.23 20.92
N VAL A 95 -16.77 -4.37 20.83
CA VAL A 95 -15.86 -3.23 20.68
C VAL A 95 -16.09 -2.51 19.35
N GLN A 96 -16.30 -3.24 18.25
CA GLN A 96 -16.71 -2.66 16.96
C GLN A 96 -18.00 -1.84 17.10
N ALA A 97 -18.98 -2.36 17.85
CA ALA A 97 -20.25 -1.67 18.05
C ALA A 97 -20.09 -0.35 18.82
N TYR A 98 -19.21 -0.30 19.82
CA TYR A 98 -18.99 0.88 20.65
C TYR A 98 -17.99 1.88 20.08
N ALA A 99 -16.90 1.42 19.46
CA ALA A 99 -15.84 2.27 18.95
C ALA A 99 -16.19 2.89 17.59
N THR A 100 -16.94 2.18 16.75
CA THR A 100 -17.21 2.59 15.38
C THR A 100 -18.70 2.81 15.14
N MET A 101 -19.51 1.76 15.32
CA MET A 101 -20.90 1.79 14.85
C MET A 101 -21.77 2.76 15.65
N GLY A 102 -21.57 2.89 16.96
CA GLY A 102 -22.32 3.80 17.83
C GLY A 102 -22.18 5.26 17.41
N PHE A 103 -20.93 5.74 17.33
CA PHE A 103 -20.61 7.10 16.88
C PHE A 103 -21.09 7.36 15.45
N CYS A 104 -20.76 6.49 14.50
CA CYS A 104 -21.14 6.67 13.10
C CYS A 104 -22.67 6.65 12.91
N THR A 105 -23.39 5.79 13.65
CA THR A 105 -24.87 5.79 13.62
C THR A 105 -25.43 7.09 14.18
N CYS A 106 -24.87 7.61 15.28
CA CYS A 106 -25.29 8.87 15.88
C CYS A 106 -25.13 10.03 14.88
N MET A 107 -23.97 10.13 14.23
CA MET A 107 -23.67 11.16 13.24
C MET A 107 -24.56 11.04 11.98
N LYS A 108 -24.79 9.82 11.47
CA LYS A 108 -25.75 9.58 10.37
C LYS A 108 -27.17 10.01 10.74
N THR A 109 -27.61 9.72 11.96
CA THR A 109 -28.94 10.09 12.45
C THR A 109 -29.08 11.61 12.61
N ALA A 110 -28.01 12.29 13.04
CA ALA A 110 -27.95 13.74 13.11
C ALA A 110 -28.10 14.37 11.72
N GLU A 111 -27.39 13.87 10.69
CA GLU A 111 -27.56 14.31 9.30
C GLU A 111 -28.98 14.10 8.77
N ILE A 112 -29.56 12.91 8.98
CA ILE A 112 -30.92 12.61 8.51
C ILE A 112 -31.96 13.50 9.21
N THR A 113 -31.76 13.81 10.50
CA THR A 113 -32.67 14.70 11.26
C THR A 113 -32.58 16.14 10.76
N ARG A 114 -31.36 16.61 10.49
CA ARG A 114 -31.08 17.94 9.94
C ARG A 114 -31.85 18.19 8.64
N VAL A 115 -31.84 17.22 7.71
CA VAL A 115 -32.54 17.37 6.41
C VAL A 115 -34.07 17.40 6.56
N LYS A 116 -34.64 16.74 7.59
CA LYS A 116 -36.09 16.82 7.86
C LYS A 116 -36.51 18.21 8.33
N GLN A 117 -35.70 18.88 9.13
CA GLN A 117 -35.97 20.25 9.60
C GLN A 117 -35.87 21.29 8.48
N MET A 118 -34.93 21.10 7.53
CA MET A 118 -34.82 21.95 6.33
C MET A 118 -36.12 22.02 5.52
N GLN A 119 -36.86 20.90 5.45
CA GLN A 119 -38.09 20.79 4.67
C GLN A 119 -39.34 21.29 5.40
N ALA A 120 -39.28 21.40 6.72
CA ALA A 120 -40.33 22.01 7.52
C ALA A 120 -40.26 23.55 7.51
N GLY A 121 -39.31 24.14 6.80
CA GLY A 121 -39.10 25.60 6.73
C GLY A 121 -38.26 26.17 7.89
N GLU A 122 -37.70 25.32 8.75
CA GLU A 122 -36.82 25.73 9.86
C GLU A 122 -35.34 25.72 9.43
N LYS A 123 -34.57 26.71 9.89
CA LYS A 123 -33.11 26.77 9.66
C LYS A 123 -32.43 25.73 10.59
N PRO A 124 -31.92 24.61 10.08
CA PRO A 124 -31.51 23.51 10.95
C PRO A 124 -30.13 23.76 11.57
N PRO A 125 -29.91 23.31 12.81
CA PRO A 125 -28.58 23.28 13.42
C PRO A 125 -27.60 22.38 12.64
N SER A 126 -26.30 22.64 12.76
CA SER A 126 -25.26 21.79 12.17
C SER A 126 -25.29 20.38 12.78
N THR A 127 -24.78 19.39 12.05
CA THR A 127 -24.69 17.99 12.51
C THR A 127 -23.95 17.89 13.84
N TRP A 128 -22.89 18.69 14.01
CA TRP A 128 -22.15 18.81 15.26
C TRP A 128 -22.94 19.51 16.37
N ALA A 129 -23.79 20.49 16.06
CA ALA A 129 -24.67 21.11 17.06
C ALA A 129 -25.75 20.13 17.53
N VAL A 130 -26.33 19.33 16.62
CA VAL A 130 -27.26 18.23 16.99
C VAL A 130 -26.55 17.18 17.83
N PHE A 131 -25.33 16.79 17.46
CA PHE A 131 -24.51 15.86 18.23
C PHE A 131 -24.13 16.41 19.60
N ALA A 132 -23.72 17.68 19.69
CA ALA A 132 -23.38 18.35 20.94
C ALA A 132 -24.60 18.50 21.86
N ASP A 133 -25.79 18.73 21.31
CA ASP A 133 -27.04 18.73 22.07
C ASP A 133 -27.36 17.32 22.63
N ILE A 134 -27.21 16.27 21.81
CA ILE A 134 -27.35 14.87 22.26
C ILE A 134 -26.32 14.56 23.37
N PHE A 135 -25.08 14.97 23.20
CA PHE A 135 -24.02 14.76 24.19
C PHE A 135 -24.24 15.56 25.47
N ARG A 136 -24.71 16.81 25.39
CA ARG A 136 -25.04 17.63 26.58
C ARG A 136 -26.22 17.07 27.35
N ARG A 137 -27.25 16.57 26.66
CA ARG A 137 -28.47 16.02 27.30
C ARG A 137 -28.26 14.63 27.87
N GLU A 138 -27.54 13.77 27.16
CA GLU A 138 -27.50 12.33 27.43
C GLU A 138 -26.09 11.75 27.61
N GLY A 139 -25.04 12.55 27.44
CA GLY A 139 -23.64 12.15 27.58
C GLY A 139 -23.20 11.07 26.58
N ILE A 140 -22.16 10.33 26.93
CA ILE A 140 -21.64 9.16 26.18
C ILE A 140 -22.74 8.09 25.98
N ARG A 141 -23.69 8.01 26.91
CA ARG A 141 -24.84 7.09 26.82
C ARG A 141 -25.80 7.48 25.69
N GLY A 142 -25.91 8.76 25.35
CA GLY A 142 -26.68 9.26 24.20
C GLY A 142 -26.02 8.89 22.86
N ILE A 143 -24.69 9.01 22.78
CA ILE A 143 -23.91 8.62 21.59
C ILE A 143 -24.06 7.12 21.32
N ASN A 144 -23.97 6.31 22.38
CA ASN A 144 -24.04 4.84 22.30
C ASN A 144 -25.44 4.28 22.57
N LYS A 145 -26.47 5.10 22.42
CA LYS A 145 -27.83 4.67 22.72
C LYS A 145 -28.24 3.53 21.79
N GLY A 146 -28.68 2.41 22.37
CA GLY A 146 -29.06 1.22 21.59
C GLY A 146 -27.89 0.37 21.08
N VAL A 147 -26.63 0.71 21.35
CA VAL A 147 -25.46 -0.10 20.97
C VAL A 147 -25.44 -1.46 21.69
N ASN A 148 -25.98 -1.54 22.91
CA ASN A 148 -26.19 -2.81 23.64
C ASN A 148 -27.03 -3.84 22.86
N ALA A 149 -27.99 -3.40 22.04
CA ALA A 149 -28.79 -4.28 21.21
C ALA A 149 -28.00 -4.78 19.98
N VAL A 150 -27.02 -4.00 19.50
CA VAL A 150 -26.12 -4.38 18.41
C VAL A 150 -25.10 -5.42 18.86
N ALA A 151 -24.62 -5.34 20.10
CA ALA A 151 -23.68 -6.30 20.70
C ALA A 151 -24.21 -7.75 20.74
N ILE A 152 -25.54 -7.97 20.72
CA ILE A 152 -26.19 -9.29 20.81
C ILE A 152 -26.22 -10.03 19.44
N ARG A 153 -25.73 -9.39 18.36
CA ARG A 153 -25.98 -9.77 16.94
C ARG A 153 -25.18 -10.97 16.39
N HIS A 154 -24.16 -11.49 17.08
CA HIS A 154 -23.11 -12.28 16.40
C HIS A 154 -23.27 -13.81 16.47
N MET A 155 -24.06 -14.37 15.52
CA MET A 155 -23.97 -15.76 15.04
C MET A 155 -24.15 -15.76 13.51
N GLY A 156 -23.25 -16.43 12.77
CA GLY A 156 -23.24 -16.47 11.30
C GLY A 156 -24.02 -17.66 10.73
N PHE A 157 -24.97 -17.41 9.80
CA PHE A 157 -25.90 -18.41 9.24
C PHE A 157 -25.68 -18.72 7.76
N ALA A 158 -24.58 -18.27 7.14
CA ALA A 158 -24.37 -18.37 5.69
C ALA A 158 -24.39 -19.82 5.15
N ARG A 159 -23.84 -20.79 5.91
CA ARG A 159 -23.81 -22.21 5.52
C ARG A 159 -25.16 -22.94 5.58
N LEU A 160 -26.18 -22.35 6.20
CA LEU A 160 -27.50 -23.00 6.37
C LEU A 160 -28.44 -22.82 5.16
N ALA A 161 -28.11 -21.90 4.25
CA ALA A 161 -28.92 -21.57 3.07
C ALA A 161 -28.74 -22.52 1.88
N GLU A 162 -27.61 -23.23 1.81
CA GLU A 162 -27.14 -23.87 0.59
C GLU A 162 -27.75 -25.26 0.37
N ALA A 163 -27.86 -26.06 1.43
CA ALA A 163 -28.43 -27.40 1.37
C ALA A 163 -29.91 -27.45 0.91
N PRO A 164 -30.81 -26.54 1.36
CA PRO A 164 -32.19 -26.51 0.88
C PRO A 164 -32.33 -26.11 -0.60
N VAL A 165 -31.49 -25.20 -1.10
CA VAL A 165 -31.55 -24.70 -2.48
C VAL A 165 -31.09 -25.77 -3.47
N ARG A 166 -30.01 -26.50 -3.15
CA ARG A 166 -29.55 -27.64 -3.94
C ARG A 166 -30.63 -28.73 -4.02
N THR A 167 -31.28 -29.02 -2.89
CA THR A 167 -32.40 -29.98 -2.82
C THR A 167 -33.61 -29.56 -3.66
N TYR A 168 -33.97 -28.27 -3.63
CA TYR A 168 -35.09 -27.73 -4.43
C TYR A 168 -34.79 -27.64 -5.93
N ALA A 169 -33.53 -27.38 -6.30
CA ALA A 169 -33.07 -27.34 -7.69
C ALA A 169 -32.82 -28.74 -8.30
N GLY A 170 -33.07 -29.82 -7.55
CA GLY A 170 -32.81 -31.20 -7.99
C GLY A 170 -31.32 -31.52 -8.20
N LYS A 171 -30.44 -30.77 -7.54
CA LYS A 171 -28.98 -30.84 -7.70
C LYS A 171 -28.33 -31.59 -6.54
N THR A 172 -27.40 -32.48 -6.86
CA THR A 172 -26.57 -33.18 -5.87
C THR A 172 -25.48 -32.24 -5.34
N GLU A 173 -24.75 -32.62 -4.28
CA GLU A 173 -23.62 -31.83 -3.76
C GLU A 173 -22.52 -31.53 -4.79
N LYS A 174 -22.52 -32.24 -5.92
CA LYS A 174 -21.52 -32.15 -6.99
C LYS A 174 -21.95 -31.30 -8.19
N ASP A 175 -23.20 -30.84 -8.24
CA ASP A 175 -23.74 -30.10 -9.39
C ASP A 175 -23.57 -28.57 -9.22
N LYS A 176 -23.02 -27.91 -10.24
CA LYS A 176 -22.73 -26.46 -10.22
C LYS A 176 -24.01 -25.62 -10.07
N LEU A 177 -23.94 -24.58 -9.25
CA LEU A 177 -24.95 -23.51 -9.22
C LEU A 177 -24.67 -22.49 -10.34
N SER A 178 -25.67 -22.16 -11.14
CA SER A 178 -25.60 -21.10 -12.15
C SER A 178 -25.36 -19.73 -11.49
N PRO A 179 -24.89 -18.71 -12.23
CA PRO A 179 -24.74 -17.36 -11.68
C PRO A 179 -26.02 -16.83 -11.02
N LEU A 180 -27.20 -17.14 -11.60
CA LEU A 180 -28.50 -16.78 -11.01
C LEU A 180 -28.79 -17.56 -9.73
N GLU A 181 -28.41 -18.84 -9.65
CA GLU A 181 -28.56 -19.66 -8.44
C GLU A 181 -27.56 -19.27 -7.35
N ARG A 182 -26.34 -18.84 -7.69
CA ARG A 182 -25.37 -18.29 -6.72
C ARG A 182 -25.83 -16.94 -6.19
N ILE A 183 -26.38 -16.09 -7.06
CA ILE A 183 -27.04 -14.85 -6.64
C ILE A 183 -28.24 -15.20 -5.74
N PHE A 184 -29.02 -16.23 -6.06
CA PHE A 184 -30.16 -16.69 -5.26
C PHE A 184 -29.74 -17.26 -3.89
N CYS A 185 -28.70 -18.09 -3.82
CA CYS A 185 -28.11 -18.60 -2.59
C CYS A 185 -27.53 -17.46 -1.74
N SER A 186 -26.77 -16.56 -2.36
CA SER A 186 -26.26 -15.35 -1.71
C SER A 186 -27.40 -14.45 -1.25
N SER A 187 -28.51 -14.46 -1.98
CA SER A 187 -29.71 -13.71 -1.61
C SER A 187 -30.39 -14.30 -0.38
N ILE A 188 -30.50 -15.63 -0.31
CA ILE A 188 -31.05 -16.35 0.85
C ILE A 188 -30.10 -16.21 2.05
N GLY A 189 -28.79 -16.35 1.87
CA GLY A 189 -27.79 -16.15 2.91
C GLY A 189 -27.81 -14.71 3.46
N GLY A 190 -27.87 -13.73 2.57
CA GLY A 190 -28.05 -12.31 2.91
C GLY A 190 -29.37 -12.03 3.63
N ALA A 191 -30.46 -12.73 3.26
CA ALA A 191 -31.75 -12.63 3.95
C ALA A 191 -31.74 -13.28 5.34
N LEU A 192 -31.16 -14.47 5.50
CA LEU A 192 -31.03 -15.17 6.78
C LEU A 192 -30.12 -14.43 7.77
N ALA A 193 -29.11 -13.71 7.26
CA ALA A 193 -28.28 -12.82 8.06
C ALA A 193 -29.07 -11.65 8.71
N THR A 194 -30.34 -11.47 8.36
CA THR A 194 -31.24 -10.47 8.97
C THR A 194 -32.10 -11.01 10.11
N TRP A 195 -31.89 -12.25 10.57
CA TRP A 195 -32.66 -12.89 11.66
C TRP A 195 -32.79 -12.03 12.92
N ASN A 196 -31.80 -11.18 13.19
CA ASN A 196 -31.75 -10.30 14.34
C ASN A 196 -32.54 -8.97 14.15
N GLN A 197 -33.36 -8.84 13.10
CA GLN A 197 -34.15 -7.64 12.83
C GLN A 197 -35.02 -7.16 14.02
N PRO A 198 -35.69 -8.02 14.80
CA PRO A 198 -36.45 -7.60 15.98
C PRO A 198 -35.64 -6.76 16.96
N ILE A 199 -34.39 -7.16 17.19
CA ILE A 199 -33.48 -6.48 18.11
C ILE A 199 -33.14 -5.07 17.60
N GLU A 200 -33.08 -4.89 16.28
CA GLU A 200 -32.74 -3.62 15.65
C GLU A 200 -33.94 -2.67 15.56
N VAL A 201 -35.17 -3.20 15.41
CA VAL A 201 -36.37 -2.37 15.55
C VAL A 201 -36.54 -1.89 16.99
N ILE A 202 -36.28 -2.76 17.98
CA ILE A 202 -36.26 -2.36 19.40
C ILE A 202 -35.20 -1.28 19.64
N ARG A 203 -33.99 -1.45 19.09
CA ARG A 203 -32.91 -0.45 19.16
C ARG A 203 -33.37 0.92 18.64
N VAL A 204 -33.90 0.97 17.42
CA VAL A 204 -34.33 2.23 16.78
C VAL A 204 -35.44 2.88 17.59
N GLU A 205 -36.33 2.10 18.20
CA GLU A 205 -37.39 2.64 19.06
C GLU A 205 -36.87 3.18 20.39
N MET A 206 -35.91 2.50 21.01
CA MET A 206 -35.25 3.03 22.21
C MET A 206 -34.54 4.36 21.93
N GLN A 207 -34.07 4.57 20.69
CA GLN A 207 -33.47 5.82 20.23
C GLN A 207 -34.52 6.90 19.88
N SER A 208 -35.71 6.51 19.40
CA SER A 208 -36.79 7.45 19.03
C SER A 208 -37.54 7.97 20.27
N LEU A 209 -37.84 7.11 21.25
CA LEU A 209 -38.62 7.41 22.45
C LEU A 209 -37.97 8.48 23.35
N SER A 210 -36.67 8.71 23.23
CA SER A 210 -36.01 9.77 24.00
C SER A 210 -36.25 11.18 23.48
N LYS A 211 -36.77 11.34 22.27
CA LYS A 211 -37.25 12.63 21.78
C LYS A 211 -38.63 13.00 22.34
N SER A 212 -39.44 12.01 22.71
CA SER A 212 -40.83 12.19 23.17
C SER A 212 -41.00 12.06 24.69
N ALA A 213 -39.93 11.73 25.41
CA ALA A 213 -39.95 11.46 26.85
C ALA A 213 -40.22 12.69 27.73
N SER A 214 -40.51 13.86 27.16
CA SER A 214 -40.84 15.06 27.93
C SER A 214 -42.32 15.19 28.33
N GLU A 215 -43.27 14.38 27.84
CA GLU A 215 -44.69 14.58 28.24
C GLU A 215 -45.49 13.37 28.75
N HIS A 216 -45.25 12.10 28.39
CA HIS A 216 -46.22 11.03 28.71
C HIS A 216 -45.72 9.65 29.20
N HIS A 217 -44.44 9.44 29.56
CA HIS A 217 -43.97 8.12 30.06
C HIS A 217 -43.24 8.20 31.42
N LYS A 218 -43.78 7.53 32.45
CA LYS A 218 -43.25 7.52 33.83
C LYS A 218 -42.05 6.58 34.08
N THR A 219 -41.53 5.85 33.08
CA THR A 219 -40.38 4.93 33.25
C THR A 219 -39.40 4.96 32.08
N LYS A 220 -38.10 4.78 32.38
CA LYS A 220 -37.02 4.73 31.37
C LYS A 220 -37.16 3.47 30.49
N PRO A 221 -37.10 3.58 29.16
CA PRO A 221 -37.27 2.43 28.28
C PRO A 221 -36.11 1.42 28.42
N THR A 222 -36.46 0.17 28.67
CA THR A 222 -35.58 -1.01 28.63
C THR A 222 -35.87 -1.84 27.37
N ILE A 223 -34.96 -2.74 26.98
CA ILE A 223 -35.16 -3.61 25.81
C ILE A 223 -36.51 -4.35 25.90
N MET A 224 -36.86 -4.89 27.08
CA MET A 224 -38.11 -5.64 27.29
C MET A 224 -39.35 -4.74 27.29
N SER A 225 -39.29 -3.57 27.92
CA SER A 225 -40.45 -2.65 27.93
C SER A 225 -40.70 -2.06 26.54
N THR A 226 -39.64 -1.78 25.77
CA THR A 226 -39.76 -1.29 24.39
C THR A 226 -40.26 -2.38 23.45
N ALA A 227 -39.81 -3.63 23.60
CA ALA A 227 -40.35 -4.76 22.84
C ALA A 227 -41.85 -4.96 23.11
N ALA A 228 -42.26 -4.92 24.38
CA ALA A 228 -43.67 -5.03 24.78
C ALA A 228 -44.51 -3.87 24.24
N TYR A 229 -43.98 -2.65 24.23
CA TYR A 229 -44.63 -1.48 23.64
C TYR A 229 -44.84 -1.64 22.13
N ILE A 230 -43.80 -2.02 21.38
CA ILE A 230 -43.89 -2.24 19.93
C ILE A 230 -44.93 -3.33 19.61
N TYR A 231 -44.92 -4.41 20.38
CA TYR A 231 -45.87 -5.51 20.21
C TYR A 231 -47.31 -5.08 20.51
N LYS A 232 -47.52 -4.27 21.56
CA LYS A 232 -48.86 -3.75 21.93
C LYS A 232 -49.43 -2.80 20.87
N GLU A 233 -48.61 -1.94 20.30
CA GLU A 233 -49.02 -0.92 19.31
C GLU A 233 -49.16 -1.47 17.88
N ASN A 234 -48.25 -2.37 17.47
CA ASN A 234 -48.11 -2.76 16.05
C ASN A 234 -48.12 -4.28 15.83
N GLY A 235 -48.35 -5.07 16.89
CA GLY A 235 -48.28 -6.53 16.86
C GLY A 235 -46.89 -7.05 16.51
N ILE A 236 -46.80 -8.35 16.20
CA ILE A 236 -45.54 -9.00 15.81
C ILE A 236 -44.93 -8.40 14.54
N LYS A 237 -45.75 -7.90 13.62
CA LYS A 237 -45.31 -7.22 12.38
C LYS A 237 -44.52 -5.94 12.68
N GLY A 238 -44.81 -5.29 13.81
CA GLY A 238 -44.06 -4.14 14.30
C GLY A 238 -42.58 -4.45 14.50
N LEU A 239 -42.25 -5.61 15.07
CA LEU A 239 -40.88 -6.03 15.36
C LEU A 239 -40.03 -6.33 14.10
N TYR A 240 -40.66 -6.54 12.95
CA TYR A 240 -39.97 -6.83 11.68
C TYR A 240 -40.05 -5.67 10.67
N ARG A 241 -40.46 -4.47 11.11
CA ARG A 241 -40.51 -3.29 10.25
C ARG A 241 -39.12 -2.93 9.71
N GLY A 242 -39.02 -2.65 8.41
CA GLY A 242 -37.75 -2.36 7.73
C GLY A 242 -36.91 -3.59 7.40
N VAL A 243 -37.45 -4.81 7.56
CA VAL A 243 -36.75 -6.05 7.20
C VAL A 243 -36.47 -6.13 5.69
N SER A 244 -37.38 -5.69 4.82
CA SER A 244 -37.22 -5.83 3.37
C SER A 244 -36.04 -5.03 2.80
N PRO A 245 -35.86 -3.73 3.11
CA PRO A 245 -34.65 -3.00 2.73
C PRO A 245 -33.37 -3.61 3.32
N ARG A 246 -33.43 -4.16 4.55
CA ARG A 246 -32.28 -4.81 5.19
C ARG A 246 -31.92 -6.12 4.52
N ILE A 247 -32.90 -6.90 4.08
CA ILE A 247 -32.67 -8.10 3.27
C ILE A 247 -31.95 -7.66 2.00
N LEU A 248 -32.46 -6.69 1.23
CA LEU A 248 -31.81 -6.20 0.02
C LEU A 248 -30.37 -5.70 0.25
N LEU A 249 -30.12 -5.02 1.37
CA LEU A 249 -28.78 -4.64 1.79
C LEU A 249 -27.88 -5.85 2.05
N GLY A 250 -28.35 -6.83 2.82
CA GLY A 250 -27.60 -8.06 3.12
C GLY A 250 -27.31 -8.88 1.87
N ILE A 251 -28.24 -8.90 0.92
CA ILE A 251 -28.05 -9.49 -0.42
C ILE A 251 -26.93 -8.76 -1.16
N TRP A 252 -27.00 -7.43 -1.26
CA TRP A 252 -26.01 -6.63 -1.98
C TRP A 252 -24.61 -6.74 -1.38
N GLN A 253 -24.51 -6.75 -0.05
CA GLN A 253 -23.27 -6.96 0.69
C GLN A 253 -22.62 -8.30 0.34
N THR A 254 -23.41 -9.36 0.33
CA THR A 254 -22.94 -10.70 0.03
C THR A 254 -22.51 -10.81 -1.44
N VAL A 255 -23.27 -10.22 -2.37
CA VAL A 255 -22.92 -10.18 -3.79
C VAL A 255 -21.58 -9.47 -4.02
N CYS A 256 -21.36 -8.31 -3.40
CA CYS A 256 -20.11 -7.55 -3.55
C CYS A 256 -18.88 -8.27 -2.97
N MET A 257 -19.05 -9.04 -1.89
CA MET A 257 -17.94 -9.73 -1.23
C MET A 257 -17.60 -11.07 -1.89
N VAL A 258 -18.59 -11.76 -2.46
CA VAL A 258 -18.41 -13.09 -3.04
C VAL A 258 -18.09 -13.03 -4.55
N SER A 259 -18.45 -11.95 -5.25
CA SER A 259 -18.35 -11.91 -6.72
C SER A 259 -17.07 -11.25 -7.28
N PHE A 260 -16.24 -10.60 -6.46
CA PHE A 260 -15.15 -9.73 -6.95
C PHE A 260 -13.75 -9.97 -6.35
N ALA A 261 -13.48 -11.10 -5.67
CA ALA A 261 -12.21 -11.33 -4.99
C ALA A 261 -11.05 -11.77 -5.91
N ASP A 262 -11.32 -12.44 -7.04
CA ASP A 262 -10.26 -12.91 -7.97
C ASP A 262 -10.59 -12.51 -9.42
N THR A 263 -9.95 -11.46 -9.92
CA THR A 263 -10.17 -10.95 -11.28
C THR A 263 -8.93 -11.12 -12.14
N HIS A 264 -9.06 -11.85 -13.25
CA HIS A 264 -8.03 -11.91 -14.30
C HIS A 264 -8.42 -10.92 -15.41
N ILE A 265 -7.44 -10.30 -16.06
CA ILE A 265 -7.70 -9.47 -17.26
C ILE A 265 -8.20 -10.37 -18.41
N PHE A 266 -7.71 -11.60 -18.48
CA PHE A 266 -8.17 -12.62 -19.40
C PHE A 266 -8.98 -13.65 -18.61
N GLU A 267 -10.28 -13.74 -18.87
CA GLU A 267 -11.20 -14.60 -18.11
C GLU A 267 -11.01 -16.10 -18.40
N ASP A 268 -10.32 -16.47 -19.48
CA ASP A 268 -10.02 -17.85 -19.86
C ASP A 268 -8.57 -18.03 -20.32
N ALA A 269 -8.12 -19.29 -20.28
CA ALA A 269 -6.77 -19.68 -20.71
C ALA A 269 -6.65 -19.87 -22.24
N ASN A 270 -7.75 -19.84 -22.99
CA ASN A 270 -7.74 -20.19 -24.41
C ASN A 270 -7.01 -19.12 -25.23
N GLY A 271 -5.95 -19.55 -25.90
CA GLY A 271 -5.07 -18.67 -26.66
C GLY A 271 -4.37 -17.62 -25.79
N LEU A 272 -4.34 -17.77 -24.47
CA LEU A 272 -3.59 -16.88 -23.57
C LEU A 272 -2.09 -17.13 -23.73
N VAL A 273 -1.68 -18.39 -23.76
CA VAL A 273 -0.27 -18.77 -23.99
C VAL A 273 0.21 -18.27 -25.35
N ASP A 274 -0.59 -18.41 -26.40
CA ASP A 274 -0.24 -17.94 -27.74
C ASP A 274 0.02 -16.42 -27.77
N LYS A 275 -0.79 -15.64 -27.04
CA LYS A 275 -0.56 -14.19 -26.86
C LYS A 275 0.66 -13.90 -26.00
N ALA A 276 0.90 -14.69 -24.96
CA ALA A 276 2.04 -14.51 -24.07
C ALA A 276 3.37 -14.74 -24.80
N VAL A 277 3.49 -15.78 -25.62
CA VAL A 277 4.72 -16.04 -26.40
C VAL A 277 4.97 -14.97 -27.47
N LEU A 278 3.90 -14.43 -28.08
CA LEU A 278 4.01 -13.27 -28.97
C LEU A 278 4.48 -12.04 -28.21
N GLY A 279 3.92 -11.77 -27.03
CA GLY A 279 4.33 -10.67 -26.16
C GLY A 279 5.80 -10.75 -25.75
N ALA A 280 6.28 -11.95 -25.41
CA ALA A 280 7.68 -12.18 -25.07
C ALA A 280 8.64 -11.88 -26.24
N ALA A 281 8.25 -12.14 -27.49
CA ALA A 281 9.08 -11.82 -28.64
C ALA A 281 9.06 -10.32 -29.01
N LEU A 282 8.02 -9.56 -28.64
CA LEU A 282 7.93 -8.13 -28.94
C LEU A 282 8.97 -7.28 -28.19
N THR A 283 9.54 -7.80 -27.10
CA THR A 283 10.48 -7.06 -26.25
C THR A 283 11.91 -7.05 -26.81
N ASN A 284 12.23 -7.94 -27.76
CA ASN A 284 13.54 -8.02 -28.39
C ASN A 284 13.40 -8.28 -29.91
N PRO A 285 13.83 -7.34 -30.79
CA PRO A 285 13.72 -7.47 -32.25
C PRO A 285 14.43 -8.68 -32.86
N SER A 286 15.40 -9.30 -32.17
CA SER A 286 16.09 -10.51 -32.64
C SER A 286 15.23 -11.78 -32.47
N LEU A 287 14.10 -11.69 -31.76
CA LEU A 287 13.27 -12.85 -31.47
C LEU A 287 12.20 -13.10 -32.54
N ARG A 288 11.89 -14.37 -32.79
CA ARG A 288 10.77 -14.81 -33.61
C ARG A 288 9.94 -15.85 -32.89
N VAL A 289 8.68 -15.97 -33.30
CA VAL A 289 7.74 -16.96 -32.77
C VAL A 289 7.30 -17.91 -33.87
N TYR A 290 7.47 -19.21 -33.64
CA TYR A 290 6.77 -20.22 -34.41
C TYR A 290 5.48 -20.60 -33.66
N ALA A 291 4.41 -19.85 -33.96
CA ALA A 291 3.15 -19.88 -33.23
C ALA A 291 2.49 -21.27 -33.13
N PRO A 292 2.45 -22.12 -34.18
CA PRO A 292 1.80 -23.43 -34.10
C PRO A 292 2.32 -24.32 -32.98
N HIS A 293 3.60 -24.20 -32.63
CA HIS A 293 4.23 -24.96 -31.56
C HIS A 293 4.66 -24.12 -30.35
N ARG A 294 4.34 -22.81 -30.34
CA ARG A 294 4.66 -21.86 -29.25
C ARG A 294 6.16 -21.83 -28.91
N VAL A 295 6.98 -21.79 -29.96
CA VAL A 295 8.44 -21.68 -29.85
C VAL A 295 8.84 -20.23 -30.00
N VAL A 296 9.63 -19.71 -29.06
CA VAL A 296 10.33 -18.42 -29.18
C VAL A 296 11.81 -18.71 -29.39
N TYR A 297 12.43 -18.08 -30.38
CA TYR A 297 13.84 -18.32 -30.71
C TYR A 297 14.55 -17.05 -31.19
N ASP A 298 15.85 -17.00 -30.96
CA ASP A 298 16.73 -15.92 -31.43
C ASP A 298 17.22 -16.20 -32.86
N VAL A 299 16.92 -15.32 -33.80
CA VAL A 299 17.39 -15.45 -35.20
C VAL A 299 18.83 -15.00 -35.40
N GLU A 300 19.40 -14.29 -34.43
CA GLU A 300 20.78 -13.78 -34.50
C GLU A 300 21.80 -14.70 -33.82
N HIS A 301 21.36 -15.85 -33.30
CA HIS A 301 22.26 -16.82 -32.66
C HIS A 301 23.40 -17.26 -33.59
N ASP A 302 24.64 -17.16 -33.09
CA ASP A 302 25.83 -17.57 -33.85
C ASP A 302 25.89 -19.10 -33.97
N ARG A 303 25.72 -19.61 -35.18
CA ARG A 303 25.76 -21.05 -35.49
C ARG A 303 27.05 -21.74 -35.06
N LYS A 304 28.15 -20.99 -34.89
CA LYS A 304 29.43 -21.53 -34.39
C LYS A 304 29.44 -21.78 -32.88
N LYS A 305 28.34 -21.50 -32.18
CA LYS A 305 28.15 -21.75 -30.75
C LYS A 305 27.06 -22.79 -30.51
N VAL A 306 27.16 -23.46 -29.37
CA VAL A 306 26.16 -24.44 -28.92
C VAL A 306 24.83 -23.73 -28.69
N ALA A 307 23.72 -24.31 -29.18
CA ALA A 307 22.39 -23.77 -28.90
C ALA A 307 21.87 -24.26 -27.54
N LEU A 308 21.20 -23.37 -26.80
CA LEU A 308 20.55 -23.70 -25.54
C LEU A 308 19.04 -23.70 -25.72
N ILE A 309 18.40 -24.82 -25.38
CA ILE A 309 16.95 -24.97 -25.42
C ILE A 309 16.40 -25.26 -24.03
N ALA A 310 15.38 -24.51 -23.61
CA ALA A 310 14.64 -24.78 -22.38
C ALA A 310 13.13 -24.66 -22.63
N GLY A 311 12.32 -25.04 -21.65
CA GLY A 311 10.87 -24.93 -21.76
C GLY A 311 10.15 -25.73 -20.70
N GLY A 312 8.82 -25.77 -20.83
CA GLY A 312 7.93 -26.39 -19.86
C GLY A 312 6.51 -25.84 -20.02
N GLY A 313 5.65 -26.10 -19.03
CA GLY A 313 4.32 -25.49 -18.98
C GLY A 313 4.38 -23.96 -18.92
N ALA A 314 3.36 -23.30 -19.48
CA ALA A 314 3.17 -21.86 -19.34
C ALA A 314 2.72 -21.49 -17.92
N GLY A 315 2.80 -20.20 -17.56
CA GLY A 315 2.42 -19.69 -16.24
C GLY A 315 3.58 -19.50 -15.26
N HIS A 316 4.81 -19.55 -15.77
CA HIS A 316 6.05 -19.34 -15.01
C HIS A 316 6.90 -18.18 -15.54
N GLU A 317 6.30 -17.33 -16.37
CA GLU A 317 6.98 -16.21 -17.01
C GLU A 317 7.69 -15.31 -15.97
N PRO A 318 8.94 -14.86 -16.24
CA PRO A 318 9.61 -14.86 -17.54
C PRO A 318 10.21 -16.20 -17.97
N SER A 319 10.24 -17.21 -17.12
CA SER A 319 10.73 -18.54 -17.51
C SER A 319 9.75 -19.22 -18.48
N PHE A 320 10.14 -19.67 -19.67
CA PHE A 320 11.47 -19.52 -20.30
C PHE A 320 11.46 -18.58 -21.51
N THR A 321 10.30 -18.15 -21.99
CA THR A 321 10.21 -17.34 -23.22
C THR A 321 10.82 -15.95 -23.07
N GLY A 322 10.73 -15.34 -21.89
CA GLY A 322 11.41 -14.08 -21.59
C GLY A 322 12.92 -14.22 -21.40
N LEU A 323 13.43 -15.46 -21.37
CA LEU A 323 14.83 -15.80 -21.17
C LEU A 323 15.57 -16.10 -22.49
N VAL A 324 14.91 -15.92 -23.65
CA VAL A 324 15.53 -16.05 -24.97
C VAL A 324 16.26 -14.76 -25.33
N GLY A 325 17.52 -14.90 -25.76
CA GLY A 325 18.41 -13.79 -26.10
C GLY A 325 19.88 -14.18 -25.95
N LYS A 326 20.76 -13.37 -26.54
CA LYS A 326 22.20 -13.53 -26.48
C LYS A 326 22.68 -13.58 -25.03
N GLY A 327 23.57 -14.51 -24.73
CA GLY A 327 24.09 -14.72 -23.37
C GLY A 327 23.14 -15.48 -22.44
N LEU A 328 22.00 -15.97 -22.95
CA LEU A 328 21.04 -16.77 -22.19
C LEU A 328 20.49 -17.92 -23.07
N LEU A 329 19.18 -18.03 -23.36
CA LEU A 329 18.65 -19.13 -24.19
C LEU A 329 18.65 -18.79 -25.68
N THR A 330 18.93 -19.80 -26.52
CA THR A 330 18.72 -19.72 -27.98
C THR A 330 17.24 -19.94 -28.32
N VAL A 331 16.60 -20.89 -27.63
CA VAL A 331 15.21 -21.29 -27.88
C VAL A 331 14.47 -21.57 -26.57
N ALA A 332 13.22 -21.14 -26.49
CA ALA A 332 12.27 -21.53 -25.45
C ALA A 332 11.01 -22.14 -26.06
N VAL A 333 10.52 -23.23 -25.47
CA VAL A 333 9.32 -23.94 -25.92
C VAL A 333 8.26 -23.94 -24.82
N SER A 334 7.10 -23.37 -25.11
CA SER A 334 5.99 -23.27 -24.14
C SER A 334 4.90 -24.31 -24.40
N GLY A 335 4.55 -25.08 -23.37
CA GLY A 335 3.37 -25.94 -23.36
C GLY A 335 2.08 -25.17 -23.05
N ASP A 336 1.02 -25.87 -22.63
CA ASP A 336 -0.15 -25.24 -22.00
C ASP A 336 0.16 -24.83 -20.55
N ILE A 337 -0.74 -24.10 -19.90
CA ILE A 337 -0.54 -23.67 -18.51
C ILE A 337 -0.34 -24.91 -17.61
N PHE A 338 0.83 -24.98 -16.97
CA PHE A 338 1.28 -26.08 -16.10
C PHE A 338 1.33 -27.47 -16.76
N ALA A 339 1.46 -27.53 -18.08
CA ALA A 339 1.59 -28.78 -18.82
C ALA A 339 2.78 -28.72 -19.78
N SER A 340 3.68 -29.71 -19.69
CA SER A 340 4.84 -29.86 -20.59
C SER A 340 4.46 -29.69 -22.06
N PRO A 341 5.28 -29.01 -22.88
CA PRO A 341 5.14 -29.09 -24.33
C PRO A 341 5.35 -30.54 -24.80
N SER A 342 4.73 -30.88 -25.92
CA SER A 342 4.94 -32.17 -26.56
C SER A 342 6.31 -32.26 -27.21
N ALA A 343 6.84 -33.47 -27.37
CA ALA A 343 8.09 -33.70 -28.09
C ALA A 343 8.09 -33.11 -29.51
N ALA A 344 6.94 -33.06 -30.20
CA ALA A 344 6.84 -32.45 -31.54
C ALA A 344 7.09 -30.93 -31.49
N GLN A 345 6.55 -30.23 -30.49
CA GLN A 345 6.81 -28.81 -30.30
C GLN A 345 8.29 -28.54 -30.01
N ILE A 346 8.88 -29.38 -29.15
CA ILE A 346 10.29 -29.27 -28.77
C ILE A 346 11.21 -29.51 -29.96
N LEU A 347 10.90 -30.50 -30.80
CA LEU A 347 11.68 -30.78 -32.02
C LEU A 347 11.65 -29.62 -33.01
N SER A 348 10.52 -28.94 -33.19
CA SER A 348 10.52 -27.71 -33.98
C SER A 348 11.40 -26.62 -33.38
N GLY A 349 11.48 -26.54 -32.04
CA GLY A 349 12.47 -25.69 -31.38
C GLY A 349 13.90 -26.09 -31.68
N VAL A 350 14.21 -27.40 -31.68
CA VAL A 350 15.53 -27.92 -32.06
C VAL A 350 15.87 -27.59 -33.52
N ASP A 351 14.92 -27.73 -34.44
CA ASP A 351 15.12 -27.41 -35.86
C ASP A 351 15.32 -25.90 -36.09
N LEU A 352 14.70 -25.06 -35.26
CA LEU A 352 14.84 -23.60 -35.29
C LEU A 352 16.10 -23.11 -34.55
N ALA A 353 16.69 -23.92 -33.66
CA ALA A 353 17.97 -23.65 -33.03
C ALA A 353 19.10 -23.77 -34.06
N ALA A 354 19.38 -22.68 -34.78
CA ALA A 354 20.41 -22.63 -35.80
C ALA A 354 21.82 -22.83 -35.20
N THR A 355 22.33 -24.07 -35.15
CA THR A 355 23.66 -24.39 -34.61
C THR A 355 24.40 -25.47 -35.41
N ASP A 356 25.71 -25.30 -35.51
CA ASP A 356 26.65 -26.26 -36.08
C ASP A 356 27.52 -26.95 -34.99
N LYS A 357 27.29 -26.65 -33.70
CA LYS A 357 28.06 -27.16 -32.54
C LYS A 357 27.27 -28.07 -31.59
N GLY A 358 26.01 -28.37 -31.92
CA GLY A 358 25.14 -29.17 -31.09
C GLY A 358 24.34 -28.34 -30.09
N LEU A 359 23.73 -29.00 -29.11
CA LEU A 359 22.73 -28.37 -28.24
C LEU A 359 22.80 -28.85 -26.79
N VAL A 360 22.33 -28.02 -25.87
CA VAL A 360 22.06 -28.41 -24.48
C VAL A 360 20.59 -28.15 -24.18
N VAL A 361 19.90 -29.20 -23.73
CA VAL A 361 18.53 -29.14 -23.24
C VAL A 361 18.54 -28.89 -21.74
N ILE A 362 17.84 -27.85 -21.28
CA ILE A 362 17.70 -27.51 -19.87
C ILE A 362 16.23 -27.71 -19.49
N VAL A 363 15.97 -28.49 -18.45
CA VAL A 363 14.59 -28.84 -18.07
C VAL A 363 14.43 -28.89 -16.56
N ASN A 364 13.27 -28.45 -16.06
CA ASN A 364 12.91 -28.65 -14.66
C ASN A 364 12.59 -30.13 -14.41
N ASN A 365 12.93 -30.63 -13.22
CA ASN A 365 12.70 -32.04 -12.89
C ASN A 365 11.23 -32.34 -12.57
N TYR A 366 10.41 -32.35 -13.62
CA TYR A 366 9.02 -32.80 -13.64
C TYR A 366 8.89 -33.93 -14.66
N THR A 367 8.17 -34.99 -14.30
CA THR A 367 8.09 -36.21 -15.12
C THR A 367 7.66 -35.93 -16.56
N GLY A 368 6.66 -35.07 -16.76
CA GLY A 368 6.18 -34.69 -18.10
C GLY A 368 7.26 -34.01 -18.94
N ASP A 369 7.98 -33.06 -18.33
CA ASP A 369 9.05 -32.33 -19.02
C ASP A 369 10.24 -33.27 -19.31
N CYS A 370 10.71 -34.04 -18.33
CA CYS A 370 11.82 -34.98 -18.49
C CYS A 370 11.57 -36.00 -19.62
N LEU A 371 10.35 -36.52 -19.75
CA LEU A 371 9.99 -37.48 -20.80
C LEU A 371 9.91 -36.81 -22.19
N ASN A 372 9.24 -35.67 -22.32
CA ASN A 372 9.07 -35.00 -23.62
C ASN A 372 10.38 -34.42 -24.15
N PHE A 373 11.15 -33.72 -23.30
CA PHE A 373 12.46 -33.19 -23.65
C PHE A 373 13.49 -34.29 -23.83
N GLY A 374 13.44 -35.36 -23.04
CA GLY A 374 14.29 -36.54 -23.22
C GLY A 374 14.07 -37.20 -24.58
N LEU A 375 12.81 -37.43 -24.97
CA LEU A 375 12.48 -37.98 -26.30
C LEU A 375 12.96 -37.06 -27.44
N ALA A 376 12.81 -35.74 -27.29
CA ALA A 376 13.33 -34.79 -28.26
C ALA A 376 14.86 -34.82 -28.34
N ALA A 377 15.56 -34.92 -27.20
CA ALA A 377 17.01 -35.04 -27.13
C ALA A 377 17.53 -36.32 -27.79
N GLU A 378 16.88 -37.48 -27.58
CA GLU A 378 17.29 -38.73 -28.25
C GLU A 378 17.09 -38.68 -29.77
N LYS A 379 16.00 -38.04 -30.22
CA LYS A 379 15.75 -37.83 -31.65
C LYS A 379 16.78 -36.86 -32.25
N ALA A 380 17.13 -35.79 -31.55
CA ALA A 380 18.19 -34.87 -31.97
C ALA A 380 19.57 -35.56 -32.03
N ARG A 381 19.91 -36.41 -31.05
CA ARG A 381 21.13 -37.25 -31.10
C ARG A 381 21.14 -38.15 -32.31
N SER A 382 20.01 -38.78 -32.61
CA SER A 382 19.88 -39.67 -33.75
C SER A 382 20.04 -38.91 -35.08
N ALA A 383 19.48 -37.70 -35.17
CA ALA A 383 19.60 -36.85 -36.36
C ALA A 383 21.02 -36.31 -36.57
N PHE A 384 21.69 -35.89 -35.50
CA PHE A 384 23.07 -35.38 -35.58
C PHE A 384 24.10 -36.48 -35.82
N ASN A 385 23.75 -37.74 -35.53
CA ASN A 385 24.61 -38.88 -35.78
C ASN A 385 24.79 -39.11 -37.29
N GLY A 386 26.02 -38.95 -37.78
CA GLY A 386 26.36 -39.16 -39.20
C GLY A 386 26.49 -37.89 -40.05
N GLU A 387 26.16 -36.71 -39.53
CA GLU A 387 26.36 -35.43 -40.25
C GLU A 387 27.82 -34.98 -40.34
N GLY A 388 28.73 -35.61 -39.58
CA GLY A 388 30.11 -35.16 -39.40
C GLY A 388 30.23 -33.90 -38.52
N GLY A 389 31.29 -33.80 -37.72
CA GLY A 389 31.55 -32.68 -36.80
C GLY A 389 31.19 -32.93 -35.32
N ASP A 390 31.49 -31.96 -34.45
CA ASP A 390 31.35 -32.01 -32.98
C ASP A 390 29.92 -31.65 -32.48
N LYS A 391 28.87 -32.10 -33.16
CA LYS A 391 27.47 -31.84 -32.73
C LYS A 391 27.04 -32.82 -31.64
N HIS A 392 27.17 -32.39 -30.39
CA HIS A 392 26.74 -33.17 -29.23
C HIS A 392 25.44 -32.64 -28.63
N VAL A 393 24.63 -33.54 -28.05
CA VAL A 393 23.40 -33.21 -27.35
C VAL A 393 23.52 -33.58 -25.89
N GLU A 394 23.56 -32.58 -25.01
CA GLU A 394 23.52 -32.76 -23.57
C GLU A 394 22.15 -32.40 -23.02
N MET A 395 21.80 -32.97 -21.86
CA MET A 395 20.59 -32.64 -21.12
C MET A 395 20.94 -32.38 -19.67
N VAL A 396 20.46 -31.26 -19.14
CA VAL A 396 20.62 -30.83 -17.75
C VAL A 396 19.24 -30.79 -17.11
N ILE A 397 19.00 -31.72 -16.18
CA ILE A 397 17.77 -31.79 -15.40
C ILE A 397 17.99 -31.01 -14.10
N VAL A 398 17.20 -29.97 -13.87
CA VAL A 398 17.30 -29.09 -12.71
C VAL A 398 16.36 -29.55 -11.63
N GLY A 399 16.91 -29.99 -10.51
CA GLY A 399 16.16 -30.32 -9.29
C GLY A 399 16.85 -29.71 -8.08
N ASP A 400 16.34 -28.59 -7.60
CA ASP A 400 16.90 -27.74 -6.55
C ASP A 400 16.02 -27.63 -5.29
N ASP A 401 14.75 -28.01 -5.38
CA ASP A 401 13.77 -27.90 -4.30
C ASP A 401 14.03 -28.85 -3.12
N VAL A 402 14.33 -28.30 -1.94
CA VAL A 402 14.60 -29.09 -0.72
C VAL A 402 13.35 -29.54 0.01
N SER A 403 12.15 -29.07 -0.36
CA SER A 403 10.90 -29.51 0.27
C SER A 403 10.64 -31.00 0.03
N VAL A 404 11.15 -31.53 -1.09
CA VAL A 404 11.12 -32.96 -1.43
C VAL A 404 12.35 -33.63 -0.82
N GLY A 405 12.17 -34.20 0.39
CA GLY A 405 13.19 -35.00 1.05
C GLY A 405 13.60 -36.23 0.24
N ARG A 406 14.82 -36.74 0.45
CA ARG A 406 15.39 -37.89 -0.27
C ARG A 406 14.46 -39.10 -0.33
N THR A 407 13.80 -39.44 0.78
CA THR A 407 12.90 -40.59 0.84
C THR A 407 11.64 -40.35 0.01
N LYS A 408 11.02 -39.16 0.12
CA LYS A 408 9.81 -38.79 -0.64
C LYS A 408 10.10 -38.65 -2.14
N GLY A 409 11.26 -38.11 -2.51
CA GLY A 409 11.67 -37.94 -3.90
C GLY A 409 11.98 -39.27 -4.59
N GLY A 410 12.43 -40.28 -3.84
CA GLY A 410 12.72 -41.61 -4.37
C GLY A 410 13.63 -41.54 -5.60
N LEU A 411 13.24 -42.24 -6.67
CA LEU A 411 13.95 -42.25 -7.95
C LEU A 411 13.67 -41.01 -8.82
N VAL A 412 12.60 -40.25 -8.53
CA VAL A 412 12.23 -39.04 -9.28
C VAL A 412 13.11 -37.87 -8.86
N GLY A 413 13.42 -37.74 -7.57
CA GLY A 413 14.28 -36.68 -7.02
C GLY A 413 13.55 -35.38 -6.67
N ARG A 414 14.30 -34.28 -6.58
CA ARG A 414 13.82 -32.93 -6.21
C ARG A 414 13.13 -32.24 -7.39
N ARG A 415 12.10 -31.43 -7.14
CA ARG A 415 11.48 -30.55 -8.17
C ARG A 415 12.45 -29.46 -8.63
N GLY A 416 12.27 -28.99 -9.87
CA GLY A 416 13.00 -27.84 -10.41
C GLY A 416 12.24 -26.52 -10.20
N LEU A 417 12.89 -25.53 -9.58
CA LEU A 417 12.34 -24.22 -9.24
C LEU A 417 13.28 -23.10 -9.73
N THR A 418 13.61 -22.14 -8.86
CA THR A 418 14.42 -20.95 -9.14
C THR A 418 15.84 -21.26 -9.63
N GLY A 419 16.40 -22.44 -9.36
CA GLY A 419 17.70 -22.84 -9.87
C GLY A 419 17.79 -22.82 -11.41
N ALA A 420 16.68 -23.11 -12.10
CA ALA A 420 16.66 -23.28 -13.55
C ALA A 420 17.00 -22.03 -14.37
N PRO A 421 16.40 -20.85 -14.12
CA PRO A 421 16.79 -19.62 -14.82
C PRO A 421 18.29 -19.28 -14.61
N PHE A 422 18.87 -19.61 -13.46
CA PHE A 422 20.30 -19.36 -13.18
C PHE A 422 21.22 -20.39 -13.87
N VAL A 423 20.79 -21.64 -14.03
CA VAL A 423 21.45 -22.60 -14.91
C VAL A 423 21.43 -22.07 -16.34
N CYS A 424 20.29 -21.58 -16.84
CA CYS A 424 20.19 -20.98 -18.17
C CYS A 424 21.16 -19.81 -18.33
N LYS A 425 21.23 -18.89 -17.35
CA LYS A 425 22.16 -17.76 -17.37
C LYS A 425 23.62 -18.18 -17.45
N ALA A 426 24.03 -19.12 -16.59
CA ALA A 426 25.42 -19.54 -16.53
C ALA A 426 25.85 -20.31 -17.79
N LEU A 427 24.96 -21.16 -18.31
CA LEU A 427 25.22 -21.89 -19.55
C LEU A 427 25.22 -20.97 -20.76
N GLY A 428 24.32 -19.97 -20.82
CA GLY A 428 24.29 -18.98 -21.90
C GLY A 428 25.58 -18.17 -21.98
N ALA A 429 26.07 -17.69 -20.83
CA ALA A 429 27.36 -17.02 -20.75
C ALA A 429 28.53 -17.93 -21.20
N ALA A 430 28.57 -19.17 -20.71
CA ALA A 430 29.60 -20.12 -21.10
C ALA A 430 29.52 -20.53 -22.59
N ALA A 431 28.31 -20.59 -23.17
CA ALA A 431 28.11 -20.85 -24.59
C ALA A 431 28.60 -19.65 -25.42
N GLU A 432 28.38 -18.42 -24.95
CA GLU A 432 28.92 -17.21 -25.56
C GLU A 432 30.46 -17.20 -25.60
N ASP A 433 31.10 -17.77 -24.56
CA ASP A 433 32.55 -18.00 -24.48
C ASP A 433 33.05 -19.17 -25.35
N GLY A 434 32.16 -19.81 -26.12
CA GLY A 434 32.50 -20.87 -27.08
C GLY A 434 32.76 -22.24 -26.46
N LYS A 435 32.28 -22.51 -25.24
CA LYS A 435 32.38 -23.86 -24.63
C LYS A 435 31.54 -24.88 -25.40
N ASP A 436 32.04 -26.12 -25.49
CA ASP A 436 31.33 -27.22 -26.13
C ASP A 436 30.17 -27.77 -25.28
N ALA A 437 29.27 -28.54 -25.90
CA ALA A 437 28.07 -29.03 -25.23
C ALA A 437 28.39 -29.87 -23.98
N LYS A 438 29.42 -30.75 -24.04
CA LYS A 438 29.82 -31.61 -22.91
C LYS A 438 30.28 -30.78 -21.71
N THR A 439 31.06 -29.74 -21.96
CA THR A 439 31.53 -28.81 -20.93
C THR A 439 30.36 -28.02 -20.34
N LEU A 440 29.43 -27.56 -21.17
CA LEU A 440 28.20 -26.93 -20.70
C LEU A 440 27.36 -27.88 -19.84
N GLY A 441 27.20 -29.13 -20.25
CA GLY A 441 26.55 -30.16 -19.42
C GLY A 441 27.23 -30.34 -18.07
N LYS A 442 28.57 -30.34 -18.03
CA LYS A 442 29.35 -30.40 -16.77
C LYS A 442 29.08 -29.19 -15.88
N ILE A 443 29.09 -27.97 -16.45
CA ILE A 443 28.79 -26.73 -15.71
C ILE A 443 27.36 -26.81 -15.13
N GLY A 444 26.38 -27.18 -15.94
CA GLY A 444 24.98 -27.28 -15.52
C GLY A 444 24.78 -28.26 -14.38
N ARG A 445 25.36 -29.47 -14.48
CA ARG A 445 25.31 -30.47 -13.40
C ARG A 445 26.01 -29.99 -12.12
N ALA A 446 27.15 -29.31 -12.23
CA ALA A 446 27.85 -28.75 -11.06
C ALA A 446 26.98 -27.70 -10.34
N ILE A 447 26.25 -26.86 -11.09
CA ILE A 447 25.29 -25.89 -10.51
C ILE A 447 24.16 -26.63 -9.80
N VAL A 448 23.49 -27.57 -10.48
CA VAL A 448 22.34 -28.33 -9.91
C VAL A 448 22.73 -29.07 -8.61
N ASN A 449 23.94 -29.63 -8.56
CA ASN A 449 24.45 -30.33 -7.38
C ASN A 449 24.72 -29.40 -6.19
N ASN A 450 24.86 -28.09 -6.42
CA ASN A 450 25.31 -27.12 -5.43
C ASN A 450 24.33 -25.95 -5.24
N VAL A 451 23.05 -26.18 -5.57
CA VAL A 451 21.94 -25.26 -5.31
C VAL A 451 20.86 -25.92 -4.45
N VAL A 452 20.29 -25.13 -3.55
CA VAL A 452 19.14 -25.48 -2.72
C VAL A 452 18.11 -24.36 -2.76
N THR A 453 16.84 -24.73 -2.90
CA THR A 453 15.71 -23.78 -3.00
C THR A 453 14.55 -24.23 -2.12
N ILE A 454 13.91 -23.28 -1.43
CA ILE A 454 12.67 -23.52 -0.67
C ILE A 454 11.68 -22.39 -0.94
N GLY A 455 10.42 -22.74 -1.21
CA GLY A 455 9.32 -21.81 -1.38
C GLY A 455 8.47 -21.62 -0.14
N SER A 456 7.69 -20.55 -0.10
CA SER A 456 6.54 -20.41 0.78
C SER A 456 5.46 -19.60 0.07
N SER A 457 4.19 -19.97 0.26
CA SER A 457 3.06 -19.23 -0.33
C SER A 457 1.93 -19.04 0.69
N LEU A 458 1.29 -17.87 0.64
CA LEU A 458 0.12 -17.54 1.45
C LEU A 458 -1.17 -18.17 0.89
N ASP A 459 -1.17 -18.56 -0.38
CA ASP A 459 -2.28 -19.23 -1.05
C ASP A 459 -1.80 -19.94 -2.33
N HIS A 460 -2.67 -20.73 -2.94
CA HIS A 460 -2.50 -21.23 -4.30
C HIS A 460 -2.54 -20.10 -5.34
N CYS A 461 -1.85 -20.30 -6.46
CA CYS A 461 -2.12 -19.48 -7.65
C CYS A 461 -3.49 -19.81 -8.25
N HIS A 462 -4.05 -18.85 -8.98
CA HIS A 462 -5.28 -19.01 -9.73
C HIS A 462 -5.00 -19.07 -11.24
N VAL A 463 -5.37 -20.19 -11.87
CA VAL A 463 -5.31 -20.35 -13.34
C VAL A 463 -6.56 -19.71 -13.98
N PRO A 464 -6.43 -18.81 -14.97
CA PRO A 464 -7.55 -18.22 -15.68
C PRO A 464 -8.57 -19.26 -16.18
N GLY A 465 -9.86 -18.98 -16.03
CA GLY A 465 -10.95 -19.89 -16.39
C GLY A 465 -11.22 -21.05 -15.43
N ARG A 466 -10.38 -21.26 -14.40
CA ARG A 466 -10.69 -22.22 -13.32
C ARG A 466 -11.64 -21.62 -12.28
N SER A 467 -12.18 -22.49 -11.43
CA SER A 467 -13.11 -22.08 -10.39
C SER A 467 -12.46 -21.11 -9.41
N LYS A 468 -13.20 -20.05 -9.09
CA LYS A 468 -12.89 -19.08 -8.03
C LYS A 468 -13.42 -19.52 -6.67
N ASP A 469 -13.99 -20.72 -6.58
CA ASP A 469 -14.44 -21.28 -5.31
C ASP A 469 -13.24 -21.75 -4.49
N ASP A 470 -13.18 -21.33 -3.22
CA ASP A 470 -12.05 -21.58 -2.33
C ASP A 470 -11.81 -23.08 -2.11
N GLU A 471 -12.85 -23.89 -2.01
CA GLU A 471 -12.71 -25.33 -1.78
C GLU A 471 -12.25 -26.04 -3.06
N GLU A 472 -12.83 -25.69 -4.22
CA GLU A 472 -12.44 -26.28 -5.51
C GLU A 472 -11.01 -25.89 -5.94
N ARG A 473 -10.54 -24.68 -5.59
CA ARG A 473 -9.16 -24.23 -5.87
C ARG A 473 -8.15 -24.69 -4.82
N GLY A 474 -8.61 -25.30 -3.73
CA GLY A 474 -7.77 -25.70 -2.60
C GLY A 474 -7.15 -24.52 -1.86
N ALA A 475 -7.88 -23.40 -1.78
CA ALA A 475 -7.43 -22.18 -1.13
C ALA A 475 -6.94 -22.43 0.30
N LEU A 476 -5.87 -21.74 0.68
CA LEU A 476 -5.43 -21.74 2.07
C LEU A 476 -6.33 -20.82 2.90
N GLY A 477 -6.39 -21.09 4.21
CA GLY A 477 -7.10 -20.21 5.16
C GLY A 477 -6.51 -18.79 5.17
N PRO A 478 -7.26 -17.78 5.63
CA PRO A 478 -6.85 -16.37 5.55
C PRO A 478 -5.56 -16.02 6.33
N ASN A 479 -5.19 -16.86 7.31
CA ASN A 479 -3.94 -16.73 8.07
C ASN A 479 -2.95 -17.86 7.78
N ALA A 480 -3.28 -18.75 6.85
CA ALA A 480 -2.46 -19.91 6.60
C ALA A 480 -1.24 -19.56 5.73
N ILE A 481 -0.24 -20.43 5.80
CA ILE A 481 0.92 -20.39 4.93
C ILE A 481 1.41 -21.81 4.70
N GLU A 482 1.88 -22.08 3.48
CA GLU A 482 2.43 -23.37 3.14
C GLU A 482 3.90 -23.23 2.71
N ILE A 483 4.77 -23.90 3.47
CA ILE A 483 6.20 -23.96 3.21
C ILE A 483 6.47 -25.14 2.26
N GLY A 484 7.23 -24.86 1.22
CA GLY A 484 7.63 -25.82 0.19
C GLY A 484 6.56 -26.06 -0.87
N MET A 485 5.56 -25.19 -1.04
CA MET A 485 4.62 -25.31 -2.15
C MET A 485 5.37 -25.28 -3.50
N GLY A 486 4.98 -26.15 -4.43
CA GLY A 486 5.54 -26.19 -5.78
C GLY A 486 4.99 -25.08 -6.68
N ILE A 487 5.59 -24.89 -7.86
CA ILE A 487 5.18 -23.86 -8.82
C ILE A 487 3.88 -24.18 -9.58
N HIS A 488 3.28 -25.36 -9.37
CA HIS A 488 1.99 -25.74 -9.98
C HIS A 488 0.92 -26.04 -8.91
N ASN A 489 0.98 -25.37 -7.75
CA ASN A 489 0.16 -25.64 -6.56
C ASN A 489 0.36 -27.04 -5.96
N GLU A 490 1.50 -27.70 -6.20
CA GLU A 490 1.74 -28.99 -5.56
C GLU A 490 1.97 -28.82 -4.06
N PRO A 491 1.42 -29.71 -3.22
CA PRO A 491 1.54 -29.60 -1.77
C PRO A 491 2.98 -29.46 -1.30
N GLY A 492 3.16 -28.62 -0.30
CA GLY A 492 4.42 -28.37 0.34
C GLY A 492 4.83 -29.43 1.35
N VAL A 493 5.88 -29.10 2.08
CA VAL A 493 6.38 -29.93 3.18
C VAL A 493 5.63 -29.65 4.49
N LYS A 494 5.08 -28.44 4.63
CA LYS A 494 4.44 -28.01 5.87
C LYS A 494 3.34 -26.98 5.59
N HIS A 495 2.10 -27.38 5.83
CA HIS A 495 0.95 -26.49 5.92
C HIS A 495 0.81 -25.96 7.35
N ILE A 496 0.59 -24.66 7.50
CA ILE A 496 0.47 -23.98 8.80
C ILE A 496 -0.78 -23.10 8.76
N GLU A 497 -1.81 -23.44 9.52
CA GLU A 497 -3.09 -22.70 9.57
C GLU A 497 -2.94 -21.28 10.14
N ASP A 498 -2.11 -21.14 11.18
CA ASP A 498 -1.80 -19.87 11.82
C ASP A 498 -0.34 -19.52 11.50
N LYS A 499 -0.12 -18.76 10.43
CA LYS A 499 1.23 -18.38 9.99
C LYS A 499 2.01 -17.73 11.14
N PRO A 500 3.28 -18.12 11.35
CA PRO A 500 4.13 -17.48 12.35
C PRO A 500 4.49 -16.05 11.93
N ASP A 501 5.17 -15.32 12.82
CA ASP A 501 5.84 -14.09 12.42
C ASP A 501 6.94 -14.37 11.37
N VAL A 502 7.37 -13.31 10.68
CA VAL A 502 8.34 -13.39 9.60
C VAL A 502 9.69 -13.93 10.09
N ASP A 503 10.12 -13.56 11.30
CA ASP A 503 11.41 -13.99 11.85
C ASP A 503 11.45 -15.52 11.99
N LYS A 504 10.41 -16.09 12.60
CA LYS A 504 10.27 -17.55 12.74
C LYS A 504 10.04 -18.24 11.40
N LEU A 505 9.23 -17.69 10.50
CA LEU A 505 9.01 -18.26 9.17
C LEU A 505 10.34 -18.44 8.41
N LEU A 506 11.14 -17.36 8.36
CA LEU A 506 12.41 -17.38 7.65
C LEU A 506 13.44 -18.30 8.33
N SER A 507 13.48 -18.38 9.66
CA SER A 507 14.32 -19.36 10.36
C SER A 507 13.90 -20.81 10.07
N ASP A 508 12.59 -21.10 10.06
CA ASP A 508 12.08 -22.42 9.70
C ASP A 508 12.48 -22.78 8.24
N MET A 509 12.39 -21.82 7.30
CA MET A 509 12.80 -22.01 5.90
C MET A 509 14.32 -22.20 5.73
N LEU A 510 15.14 -21.34 6.35
CA LEU A 510 16.60 -21.43 6.29
C LEU A 510 17.11 -22.74 6.90
N LYS A 511 16.46 -23.22 7.97
CA LYS A 511 16.78 -24.53 8.56
C LYS A 511 16.62 -25.67 7.55
N LEU A 512 15.56 -25.65 6.72
CA LEU A 512 15.36 -26.66 5.68
C LEU A 512 16.44 -26.62 4.58
N LEU A 513 17.06 -25.46 4.36
CA LEU A 513 18.15 -25.29 3.39
C LEU A 513 19.52 -25.69 3.95
N LEU A 514 19.77 -25.41 5.23
CA LEU A 514 21.14 -25.35 5.78
C LEU A 514 21.45 -26.40 6.87
N ASP A 515 20.45 -26.95 7.57
CA ASP A 515 20.68 -27.89 8.68
C ASP A 515 21.27 -29.22 8.20
N GLN A 516 22.57 -29.42 8.43
CA GLN A 516 23.28 -30.63 8.04
C GLN A 516 22.87 -31.87 8.85
N ASN A 517 22.09 -31.72 9.93
CA ASN A 517 21.53 -32.84 10.67
C ASN A 517 20.21 -33.35 10.05
N ASP A 518 19.58 -32.59 9.15
CA ASP A 518 18.41 -33.06 8.41
C ASP A 518 18.84 -34.02 7.29
N LYS A 519 18.84 -35.32 7.59
CA LYS A 519 19.20 -36.38 6.62
C LYS A 519 18.31 -36.38 5.38
N GLU A 520 17.10 -35.85 5.44
CA GLU A 520 16.22 -35.76 4.28
C GLU A 520 16.60 -34.60 3.36
N ARG A 521 17.15 -33.50 3.89
CA ARG A 521 17.30 -32.22 3.17
C ARG A 521 18.69 -31.59 3.13
N ALA A 522 19.68 -32.14 3.83
CA ALA A 522 21.07 -31.69 3.78
C ALA A 522 21.73 -32.02 2.42
N PHE A 523 21.26 -31.42 1.32
CA PHE A 523 21.71 -31.68 -0.06
C PHE A 523 23.06 -31.05 -0.34
N VAL A 524 23.29 -29.84 0.16
CA VAL A 524 24.51 -29.07 -0.05
C VAL A 524 25.07 -28.63 1.30
N PRO A 525 26.33 -28.93 1.62
CA PRO A 525 26.98 -28.42 2.82
C PRO A 525 27.48 -27.00 2.58
N PHE A 526 27.03 -26.05 3.40
CA PHE A 526 27.52 -24.68 3.42
C PHE A 526 28.43 -24.48 4.63
N GLU A 527 29.74 -24.43 4.39
CA GLU A 527 30.73 -24.05 5.38
C GLU A 527 30.60 -22.56 5.75
N LYS A 528 31.16 -22.12 6.89
CA LYS A 528 31.01 -20.72 7.35
C LYS A 528 31.56 -19.68 6.38
N ASP A 529 32.53 -20.06 5.55
CA ASP A 529 33.10 -19.23 4.50
C ASP A 529 32.57 -19.61 3.10
N ALA A 530 31.42 -20.28 3.00
CA ALA A 530 30.86 -20.68 1.71
C ALA A 530 30.40 -19.50 0.84
N ASP A 531 30.15 -18.34 1.47
CA ASP A 531 29.87 -17.07 0.80
C ASP A 531 28.82 -17.18 -0.33
N PRO A 532 27.57 -17.62 -0.06
CA PRO A 532 26.66 -18.07 -1.09
C PRO A 532 26.19 -16.95 -2.04
N VAL A 533 25.70 -17.31 -3.22
CA VAL A 533 24.81 -16.43 -4.00
C VAL A 533 23.38 -16.62 -3.45
N LEU A 534 22.76 -15.52 -3.03
CA LEU A 534 21.39 -15.51 -2.52
C LEU A 534 20.42 -15.05 -3.62
N VAL A 535 19.33 -15.79 -3.81
CA VAL A 535 18.24 -15.41 -4.72
C VAL A 535 16.92 -15.42 -3.95
N ILE A 536 16.21 -14.30 -3.99
CA ILE A 536 14.82 -14.16 -3.54
C ILE A 536 13.95 -14.00 -4.78
N ASN A 537 13.18 -15.05 -5.09
CA ASN A 537 12.32 -15.11 -6.26
C ASN A 537 10.86 -14.85 -5.89
N ASN A 538 10.17 -14.00 -6.66
CA ASN A 538 8.74 -13.77 -6.54
C ASN A 538 7.95 -14.83 -7.32
N LEU A 539 6.98 -15.48 -6.69
CA LEU A 539 6.07 -16.42 -7.37
C LEU A 539 4.95 -15.71 -8.16
N GLY A 540 4.88 -14.38 -8.09
CA GLY A 540 4.10 -13.50 -8.96
C GLY A 540 3.11 -12.59 -8.24
N GLY A 541 2.66 -12.99 -7.04
CA GLY A 541 1.66 -12.26 -6.26
C GLY A 541 2.18 -11.38 -5.12
N MET A 542 3.51 -11.35 -4.87
CA MET A 542 4.09 -10.55 -3.78
C MET A 542 4.45 -9.12 -4.23
N SER A 543 4.35 -8.15 -3.32
CA SER A 543 4.83 -6.79 -3.60
C SER A 543 6.36 -6.70 -3.57
N ASN A 544 6.94 -5.82 -4.40
CA ASN A 544 8.39 -5.58 -4.38
C ASN A 544 8.87 -5.00 -3.03
N LEU A 545 7.98 -4.30 -2.31
CA LEU A 545 8.24 -3.81 -0.94
C LEU A 545 8.49 -4.99 0.02
N GLU A 546 7.58 -5.97 0.03
CA GLU A 546 7.72 -7.17 0.87
C GLU A 546 8.89 -8.04 0.44
N LEU A 547 9.10 -8.22 -0.87
CA LEU A 547 10.19 -9.02 -1.41
C LEU A 547 11.57 -8.46 -0.99
N SER A 548 11.71 -7.12 -1.02
CA SER A 548 12.94 -6.44 -0.58
C SER A 548 13.14 -6.56 0.94
N ALA A 549 12.07 -6.45 1.73
CA ALA A 549 12.13 -6.65 3.18
C ALA A 549 12.53 -8.10 3.54
N ILE A 550 11.98 -9.09 2.82
CA ILE A 550 12.36 -10.50 2.97
C ILE A 550 13.84 -10.69 2.66
N ALA A 551 14.36 -10.08 1.59
CA ALA A 551 15.78 -10.18 1.25
C ALA A 551 16.69 -9.64 2.36
N ALA A 552 16.35 -8.49 2.94
CA ALA A 552 17.10 -7.91 4.07
C ALA A 552 17.04 -8.81 5.32
N GLU A 553 15.88 -9.37 5.66
CA GLU A 553 15.74 -10.27 6.80
C GLU A 553 16.45 -11.61 6.61
N VAL A 554 16.41 -12.17 5.39
CA VAL A 554 17.15 -13.40 5.06
C VAL A 554 18.66 -13.17 5.14
N GLU A 555 19.17 -12.08 4.57
CA GLU A 555 20.59 -11.72 4.65
C GLU A 555 21.05 -11.55 6.09
N ARG A 556 20.28 -10.80 6.91
CA ARG A 556 20.53 -10.62 8.34
C ARG A 556 20.61 -11.96 9.08
N LYS A 557 19.71 -12.90 8.78
CA LYS A 557 19.66 -14.22 9.42
C LYS A 557 20.80 -15.13 8.96
N LEU A 558 21.14 -15.13 7.67
CA LEU A 558 22.31 -15.85 7.17
C LEU A 558 23.58 -15.41 7.90
N LEU A 559 23.77 -14.10 8.10
CA LEU A 559 24.91 -13.56 8.82
C LEU A 559 24.90 -13.93 10.30
N LYS A 560 23.78 -13.65 11.00
CA LYS A 560 23.69 -13.80 12.47
C LYS A 560 23.59 -15.26 12.94
N GLU A 561 22.81 -16.08 12.26
CA GLU A 561 22.49 -17.45 12.69
C GLU A 561 23.43 -18.48 12.05
N TRP A 562 23.81 -18.28 10.78
CA TRP A 562 24.56 -19.26 10.00
C TRP A 562 26.00 -18.85 9.70
N GLN A 563 26.40 -17.62 10.04
CA GLN A 563 27.72 -17.05 9.72
C GLN A 563 28.02 -17.04 8.21
N LEU A 564 26.98 -16.97 7.37
CA LEU A 564 27.11 -16.93 5.91
C LEU A 564 26.92 -15.51 5.41
N ARG A 565 27.85 -15.02 4.58
CA ARG A 565 27.77 -13.70 3.94
C ARG A 565 27.52 -13.84 2.45
N PRO A 566 26.35 -13.45 1.92
CA PRO A 566 26.11 -13.52 0.49
C PRO A 566 27.06 -12.62 -0.32
N VAL A 567 27.64 -13.17 -1.40
CA VAL A 567 28.54 -12.41 -2.34
C VAL A 567 27.79 -11.76 -3.49
N ARG A 568 26.60 -12.27 -3.80
CA ARG A 568 25.65 -11.70 -4.75
C ARG A 568 24.25 -11.91 -4.18
N VAL A 569 23.40 -10.91 -4.36
CA VAL A 569 21.99 -10.97 -3.96
C VAL A 569 21.14 -10.60 -5.17
N TYR A 570 20.25 -11.50 -5.56
CA TYR A 570 19.29 -11.31 -6.64
C TYR A 570 17.89 -11.28 -6.05
N VAL A 571 17.13 -10.22 -6.30
CA VAL A 571 15.75 -10.06 -5.83
C VAL A 571 14.88 -9.70 -7.02
N GLY A 572 13.86 -10.49 -7.31
CA GLY A 572 12.98 -10.23 -8.45
C GLY A 572 12.17 -11.43 -8.88
N THR A 573 11.71 -11.39 -10.12
CA THR A 573 10.83 -12.42 -10.70
C THR A 573 11.58 -13.17 -11.79
N TYR A 574 12.02 -14.39 -11.48
CA TYR A 574 12.78 -15.24 -12.39
C TYR A 574 11.96 -16.43 -12.89
N ILE A 575 11.15 -17.01 -12.01
CA ILE A 575 10.20 -18.08 -12.33
C ILE A 575 8.95 -17.91 -11.45
N THR A 576 7.79 -17.68 -12.06
CA THR A 576 6.54 -17.46 -11.32
C THR A 576 5.76 -18.76 -11.11
N SER A 577 4.65 -18.65 -10.39
CA SER A 577 3.52 -19.56 -10.40
C SER A 577 2.28 -18.69 -10.59
N LEU A 578 2.10 -18.14 -11.80
CA LEU A 578 1.08 -17.14 -12.13
C LEU A 578 1.03 -15.99 -11.10
N ASN A 579 -0.04 -15.91 -10.31
CA ASN A 579 -0.28 -14.89 -9.29
C ASN A 579 -0.12 -15.41 -7.85
N ALA A 580 0.59 -16.53 -7.64
CA ALA A 580 0.80 -17.08 -6.30
C ALA A 580 1.39 -16.00 -5.35
N PRO A 581 0.75 -15.73 -4.20
CA PRO A 581 1.24 -14.78 -3.20
C PRO A 581 2.34 -15.44 -2.35
N GLY A 582 3.48 -15.71 -2.99
CA GLY A 582 4.60 -16.42 -2.37
C GLY A 582 5.96 -16.06 -2.95
N PHE A 583 7.00 -16.64 -2.37
CA PHE A 583 8.39 -16.40 -2.74
C PHE A 583 9.24 -17.67 -2.58
N ASN A 584 10.42 -17.70 -3.21
CA ASN A 584 11.45 -18.70 -2.97
C ASN A 584 12.73 -18.06 -2.42
N ILE A 585 13.45 -18.80 -1.58
CA ILE A 585 14.83 -18.54 -1.18
C ILE A 585 15.71 -19.61 -1.84
N SER A 586 16.71 -19.18 -2.61
CA SER A 586 17.71 -20.08 -3.20
C SER A 586 19.12 -19.68 -2.78
N LEU A 587 19.95 -20.68 -2.49
CA LEU A 587 21.37 -20.49 -2.17
C LEU A 587 22.23 -21.34 -3.11
N PHE A 588 23.19 -20.69 -3.78
CA PHE A 588 24.18 -21.37 -4.62
C PHE A 588 25.55 -21.35 -3.96
N HIS A 589 26.20 -22.50 -3.86
CA HIS A 589 27.56 -22.61 -3.34
C HIS A 589 28.59 -22.30 -4.44
N HIS A 590 28.84 -21.01 -4.68
CA HIS A 590 29.61 -20.56 -5.84
C HIS A 590 31.04 -21.12 -5.88
N LYS A 591 31.69 -21.30 -4.72
CA LYS A 591 33.06 -21.85 -4.63
C LYS A 591 33.09 -23.32 -5.04
N ARG A 592 32.13 -24.13 -4.58
CA ARG A 592 32.01 -25.55 -4.98
C ARG A 592 31.68 -25.68 -6.46
N ILE A 593 30.73 -24.89 -6.96
CA ILE A 593 30.38 -24.87 -8.39
C ILE A 593 31.63 -24.59 -9.23
N THR A 594 32.36 -23.52 -8.89
CA THR A 594 33.59 -23.11 -9.58
C THR A 594 34.65 -24.21 -9.55
N LYS A 595 34.84 -24.85 -8.39
CA LYS A 595 35.79 -25.95 -8.23
C LYS A 595 35.42 -27.18 -9.05
N GLU A 596 34.14 -27.56 -9.07
CA GLU A 596 33.65 -28.75 -9.79
C GLU A 596 33.70 -28.57 -11.31
N CYS A 597 33.23 -27.42 -11.81
CA CYS A 597 33.16 -27.18 -13.25
C CYS A 597 34.48 -26.67 -13.84
N GLY A 598 35.29 -25.93 -13.08
CA GLY A 598 36.55 -25.32 -13.51
C GLY A 598 36.38 -23.95 -14.19
N VAL A 599 35.22 -23.31 -14.03
CA VAL A 599 34.90 -21.98 -14.57
C VAL A 599 34.36 -21.12 -13.43
N ASP A 600 34.77 -19.86 -13.34
CA ASP A 600 34.26 -18.96 -12.30
C ASP A 600 32.75 -18.72 -12.46
N PHE A 601 31.98 -19.24 -11.51
CA PHE A 601 30.52 -19.14 -11.54
C PHE A 601 30.04 -17.69 -11.43
N LEU A 602 30.74 -16.83 -10.68
CA LEU A 602 30.30 -15.44 -10.52
C LEU A 602 30.45 -14.68 -11.83
N SER A 603 31.56 -14.86 -12.55
CA SER A 603 31.74 -14.29 -13.89
C SER A 603 30.64 -14.71 -14.87
N LEU A 604 30.15 -15.96 -14.81
CA LEU A 604 29.05 -16.42 -15.65
C LEU A 604 27.71 -15.73 -15.33
N LEU A 605 27.44 -15.49 -14.04
CA LEU A 605 26.24 -14.76 -13.63
C LEU A 605 26.32 -13.26 -13.99
N ASP A 606 27.50 -12.67 -13.83
CA ASP A 606 27.77 -11.24 -14.08
C ASP A 606 27.87 -10.92 -15.60
N ALA A 607 28.07 -11.92 -16.47
CA ALA A 607 28.15 -11.73 -17.91
C ALA A 607 26.88 -11.08 -18.50
N PRO A 608 26.99 -10.20 -19.51
CA PRO A 608 25.85 -9.49 -20.08
C PRO A 608 24.91 -10.42 -20.86
N THR A 609 23.64 -10.01 -20.97
CA THR A 609 22.62 -10.64 -21.82
C THR A 609 21.63 -9.59 -22.31
N ASP A 610 21.00 -9.84 -23.47
CA ASP A 610 19.89 -9.02 -24.00
C ASP A 610 18.51 -9.68 -23.79
N ALA A 611 18.44 -10.80 -23.06
CA ALA A 611 17.18 -11.45 -22.70
C ALA A 611 16.37 -10.54 -21.77
N SER A 612 15.23 -10.03 -22.25
CA SER A 612 14.45 -9.00 -21.55
C SER A 612 13.88 -9.43 -20.19
N GLY A 613 13.73 -10.74 -19.98
CA GLY A 613 13.22 -11.32 -18.73
C GLY A 613 14.29 -11.52 -17.66
N TRP A 614 15.56 -11.23 -17.93
CA TRP A 614 16.64 -11.35 -16.95
C TRP A 614 16.79 -10.09 -16.11
N VAL A 615 16.37 -10.14 -14.83
CA VAL A 615 16.38 -8.99 -13.90
C VAL A 615 17.64 -8.99 -13.01
N GLY A 616 18.82 -9.17 -13.61
CA GLY A 616 20.12 -9.17 -12.93
C GLY A 616 20.88 -7.85 -13.06
N VAL A 617 21.75 -7.55 -12.09
CA VAL A 617 22.62 -6.36 -12.14
C VAL A 617 23.70 -6.58 -13.21
N GLY A 618 23.62 -5.86 -14.33
CA GLY A 618 24.60 -5.97 -15.41
C GLY A 618 25.94 -5.28 -15.14
N HIS A 619 26.00 -4.30 -14.23
CA HIS A 619 27.20 -3.54 -13.87
C HIS A 619 27.12 -3.11 -12.39
N GLY A 620 28.18 -3.33 -11.60
CA GLY A 620 28.26 -2.87 -10.20
C GLY A 620 28.99 -3.79 -9.24
N TRP A 621 29.03 -5.10 -9.53
CA TRP A 621 29.69 -6.08 -8.66
C TRP A 621 31.20 -6.22 -8.87
N SER A 622 31.73 -5.69 -9.96
CA SER A 622 33.15 -5.82 -10.33
C SER A 622 34.13 -5.06 -9.41
N ASN A 623 33.64 -4.09 -8.63
CA ASN A 623 34.49 -3.25 -7.77
C ASN A 623 34.38 -3.58 -6.27
N THR A 624 33.35 -4.33 -5.84
CA THR A 624 33.12 -4.64 -4.42
C THR A 624 32.74 -6.13 -4.28
N PRO A 625 33.57 -6.96 -3.63
CA PRO A 625 33.39 -8.41 -3.63
C PRO A 625 32.21 -8.90 -2.79
N SER A 626 31.66 -8.07 -1.89
CA SER A 626 30.58 -8.45 -0.96
C SER A 626 29.62 -7.30 -0.68
N VAL A 627 28.38 -7.62 -0.32
CA VAL A 627 27.38 -6.63 0.14
C VAL A 627 27.87 -5.95 1.44
N PRO A 628 27.91 -4.62 1.53
CA PRO A 628 28.24 -3.91 2.77
C PRO A 628 27.18 -4.19 3.86
N GLN A 629 27.58 -4.37 5.11
CA GLN A 629 26.62 -4.58 6.20
C GLN A 629 25.82 -3.30 6.49
N PRO A 630 24.58 -3.40 7.00
CA PRO A 630 23.79 -2.22 7.37
C PRO A 630 24.52 -1.24 8.30
N ASP A 631 25.28 -1.76 9.27
CA ASP A 631 26.07 -0.93 10.19
C ASP A 631 27.24 -0.23 9.48
N GLU A 632 27.92 -0.92 8.54
CA GLU A 632 28.98 -0.33 7.71
C GLU A 632 28.43 0.80 6.84
N GLN A 633 27.27 0.58 6.20
CA GLN A 633 26.58 1.57 5.37
C GLN A 633 26.17 2.81 6.19
N LEU A 634 25.68 2.60 7.41
CA LEU A 634 25.27 3.69 8.30
C LEU A 634 26.47 4.54 8.73
N GLU A 635 27.58 3.91 9.12
CA GLU A 635 28.79 4.64 9.51
C GLU A 635 29.43 5.39 8.34
N GLU A 636 29.46 4.79 7.15
CA GLU A 636 29.89 5.48 5.92
C GLU A 636 29.01 6.72 5.63
N SER A 637 27.70 6.55 5.71
CA SER A 637 26.73 7.63 5.50
C SER A 637 26.91 8.76 6.51
N LYS A 638 27.08 8.44 7.80
CA LYS A 638 27.37 9.43 8.85
C LYS A 638 28.67 10.19 8.58
N ALA A 639 29.73 9.49 8.17
CA ALA A 639 31.01 10.11 7.85
C ALA A 639 30.90 11.08 6.66
N LEU A 640 30.17 10.69 5.60
CA LEU A 640 29.92 11.54 4.43
C LEU A 640 29.11 12.78 4.78
N LEU A 641 28.03 12.63 5.57
CA LEU A 641 27.22 13.75 6.03
C LEU A 641 28.05 14.74 6.86
N LYS A 642 28.83 14.23 7.82
CA LYS A 642 29.73 15.05 8.66
C LYS A 642 30.77 15.80 7.81
N LYS A 643 31.36 15.14 6.81
CA LYS A 643 32.32 15.77 5.89
C LYS A 643 31.67 16.89 5.06
N LYS A 644 30.44 16.69 4.59
CA LYS A 644 29.71 17.70 3.80
C LYS A 644 29.25 18.88 4.65
N GLN A 645 28.88 18.64 5.91
CA GLN A 645 28.61 19.70 6.87
C GLN A 645 29.86 20.54 7.13
N ALA A 646 31.01 19.88 7.38
CA ALA A 646 32.28 20.56 7.62
C ALA A 646 32.81 21.37 6.42
N SER A 647 32.37 21.08 5.19
CA SER A 647 32.80 21.82 3.99
C SER A 647 32.03 23.13 3.77
N GLY A 648 31.08 23.48 4.65
CA GLY A 648 30.22 24.68 4.51
C GLY A 648 29.15 24.58 3.42
N HIS A 649 29.07 23.43 2.72
CA HIS A 649 28.10 23.12 1.66
C HIS A 649 27.07 22.06 2.09
N GLY A 650 26.96 21.82 3.41
CA GLY A 650 25.96 20.94 3.99
C GLY A 650 24.58 21.55 3.85
N VAL A 651 23.68 20.89 3.12
CA VAL A 651 22.28 21.34 2.95
C VAL A 651 21.40 20.87 4.11
N SER A 652 21.78 19.78 4.78
CA SER A 652 21.07 19.17 5.91
C SER A 652 21.69 19.51 7.27
N GLY A 653 22.55 20.54 7.35
CA GLY A 653 23.18 21.00 8.60
C GLY A 653 22.27 21.94 9.39
N SER A 654 22.63 22.24 10.65
CA SER A 654 21.97 23.31 11.41
C SER A 654 21.98 24.59 10.57
N ALA A 655 20.82 25.23 10.42
CA ALA A 655 20.67 26.40 9.55
C ALA A 655 21.58 27.57 9.99
N THR A 656 22.10 27.52 11.22
CA THR A 656 23.02 28.49 11.83
C THR A 656 24.50 28.25 11.56
N GLU A 657 24.90 27.13 10.94
CA GLU A 657 26.31 26.75 10.75
C GLU A 657 26.79 26.82 9.28
N GLY A 658 25.90 27.16 8.34
CA GLY A 658 26.20 27.21 6.91
C GLY A 658 26.77 28.55 6.41
N ALA A 659 27.34 28.57 5.20
CA ALA A 659 27.83 29.80 4.56
C ALA A 659 26.75 30.87 4.39
N ALA A 660 25.48 30.49 4.25
CA ALA A 660 24.36 31.43 4.19
C ALA A 660 24.11 32.14 5.54
N ALA A 661 24.39 31.49 6.66
CA ALA A 661 24.27 32.07 8.01
C ALA A 661 25.42 33.04 8.34
N SER A 662 26.53 32.98 7.62
CA SER A 662 27.70 33.85 7.81
C SER A 662 27.80 34.98 6.77
N ASN A 663 26.95 34.98 5.75
CA ASN A 663 26.87 36.00 4.69
C ASN A 663 25.55 36.78 4.75
N GLY A 664 25.43 37.88 4.01
CA GLY A 664 24.25 38.77 4.05
C GLY A 664 24.39 39.91 5.08
N PRO A 665 23.34 40.71 5.34
CA PRO A 665 23.46 41.91 6.14
C PRO A 665 23.35 41.61 7.64
N VAL A 666 23.99 42.44 8.48
CA VAL A 666 23.88 42.35 9.95
C VAL A 666 22.57 42.93 10.47
N ASN A 667 22.13 42.52 11.65
CA ASN A 667 21.07 43.25 12.35
C ASN A 667 21.69 44.47 13.04
N GLY A 668 21.20 45.68 12.75
CA GLY A 668 21.76 46.92 13.31
C GLY A 668 21.51 47.13 14.81
N ASP A 669 20.53 46.41 15.38
CA ASP A 669 20.20 46.44 16.81
C ASP A 669 19.59 45.08 17.21
N GLU A 670 20.34 44.28 17.96
CA GLU A 670 19.90 42.95 18.42
C GLU A 670 18.72 43.03 19.41
N ALA A 671 18.67 44.08 20.24
CA ALA A 671 17.60 44.25 21.23
C ALA A 671 16.29 44.62 20.54
N LEU A 672 16.34 45.47 19.51
CA LEU A 672 15.22 45.74 18.63
C LEU A 672 14.80 44.47 17.87
N THR A 673 15.75 43.72 17.30
CA THR A 673 15.47 42.48 16.57
C THR A 673 14.75 41.47 17.45
N ARG A 674 15.22 41.27 18.70
CA ARG A 674 14.56 40.43 19.70
C ARG A 674 13.13 40.88 19.96
N LYS A 675 12.90 42.19 20.15
CA LYS A 675 11.56 42.75 20.38
C LYS A 675 10.64 42.56 19.19
N VAL A 676 11.13 42.75 17.96
CA VAL A 676 10.35 42.55 16.73
C VAL A 676 9.89 41.10 16.62
N ILE A 677 10.78 40.11 16.81
CA ILE A 677 10.43 38.69 16.77
C ILE A 677 9.41 38.38 17.87
N ALA A 678 9.66 38.85 19.10
CA ALA A 678 8.77 38.59 20.22
C ALA A 678 7.36 39.16 20.01
N ASN A 679 7.25 40.40 19.53
CA ASN A 679 5.96 41.05 19.26
C ASN A 679 5.21 40.39 18.08
N ALA A 680 5.92 39.96 17.03
CA ALA A 680 5.31 39.22 15.93
C ALA A 680 4.70 37.89 16.40
N CYS A 681 5.44 37.12 17.21
CA CYS A 681 4.95 35.88 17.79
C CYS A 681 3.78 36.14 18.77
N GLN A 682 3.89 37.15 19.63
CA GLN A 682 2.83 37.48 20.59
C GLN A 682 1.53 37.91 19.88
N ALA A 683 1.62 38.70 18.81
CA ALA A 683 0.44 39.12 18.04
C ALA A 683 -0.34 37.94 17.46
N VAL A 684 0.36 36.90 17.00
CA VAL A 684 -0.25 35.67 16.48
C VAL A 684 -0.84 34.80 17.61
N ILE A 685 -0.16 34.74 18.76
CA ILE A 685 -0.68 34.05 19.96
C ILE A 685 -1.97 34.72 20.45
N ASP A 686 -2.01 36.05 20.50
CA ASP A 686 -3.14 36.82 21.00
C ASP A 686 -4.37 36.69 20.10
N ILE A 687 -4.17 36.56 18.78
CA ILE A 687 -5.25 36.45 17.80
C ILE A 687 -5.72 35.02 17.54
N GLU A 688 -5.04 34.01 18.11
CA GLU A 688 -5.34 32.59 17.95
C GLU A 688 -6.84 32.27 18.11
N PRO A 689 -7.55 32.73 19.16
CA PRO A 689 -8.96 32.37 19.32
C PRO A 689 -9.83 32.87 18.15
N THR A 690 -9.45 33.99 17.54
CA THR A 690 -10.12 34.53 16.36
C THR A 690 -9.79 33.72 15.10
N LEU A 691 -8.52 33.32 14.93
CA LEU A 691 -8.08 32.49 13.81
C LEU A 691 -8.74 31.12 13.83
N THR A 692 -8.73 30.45 14.99
CA THR A 692 -9.40 29.16 15.21
C THR A 692 -10.91 29.28 14.98
N LYS A 693 -11.54 30.39 15.42
CA LYS A 693 -12.94 30.66 15.09
C LYS A 693 -13.17 30.77 13.58
N TYR A 694 -12.37 31.58 12.88
CA TYR A 694 -12.51 31.76 11.44
C TYR A 694 -12.28 30.44 10.70
N ASP A 695 -11.28 29.67 11.09
CA ASP A 695 -10.93 28.41 10.47
C ASP A 695 -11.95 27.31 10.77
N THR A 696 -12.60 27.34 11.93
CA THR A 696 -13.75 26.45 12.19
C THR A 696 -14.92 26.72 11.25
N ILE A 697 -15.06 27.97 10.77
CA ILE A 697 -16.11 28.34 9.82
C ILE A 697 -15.71 27.90 8.42
N VAL A 698 -14.47 28.14 7.99
CA VAL A 698 -14.07 28.00 6.57
C VAL A 698 -13.12 26.84 6.31
N GLY A 699 -12.71 26.08 7.31
CA GLY A 699 -11.70 25.03 7.25
C GLY A 699 -11.94 23.96 8.33
N ASP A 700 -10.87 23.44 8.93
CA ASP A 700 -10.90 22.39 9.95
C ASP A 700 -10.66 22.88 11.38
N GLY A 701 -10.37 24.18 11.57
CA GLY A 701 -10.31 24.82 12.87
C GLY A 701 -8.98 24.65 13.59
N ASP A 702 -7.90 24.33 12.89
CA ASP A 702 -6.57 24.10 13.47
C ASP A 702 -5.55 25.20 13.10
N ALA A 703 -5.89 26.12 12.20
CA ALA A 703 -4.94 27.13 11.72
C ALA A 703 -4.46 28.07 12.84
N GLY A 704 -5.36 28.48 13.73
CA GLY A 704 -5.00 29.31 14.88
C GLY A 704 -4.07 28.58 15.85
N GLU A 705 -4.42 27.36 16.25
CA GLU A 705 -3.60 26.53 17.15
C GLU A 705 -2.22 26.26 16.55
N THR A 706 -2.15 25.99 15.25
CA THR A 706 -0.90 25.76 14.50
C THR A 706 0.01 26.99 14.55
N LEU A 707 -0.56 28.18 14.28
CA LEU A 707 0.18 29.44 14.28
C LEU A 707 0.62 29.84 15.70
N ARG A 708 -0.23 29.64 16.71
CA ARG A 708 0.11 29.84 18.12
C ARG A 708 1.23 28.92 18.57
N GLY A 709 1.12 27.62 18.31
CA GLY A 709 2.12 26.63 18.71
C GLY A 709 3.50 26.96 18.13
N CYS A 710 3.53 27.42 16.88
CA CYS A 710 4.77 27.91 16.28
C CYS A 710 5.27 29.22 16.90
N GLY A 711 4.39 30.18 17.19
CA GLY A 711 4.75 31.42 17.89
C GLY A 711 5.37 31.15 19.26
N GLU A 712 4.79 30.23 20.04
CA GLU A 712 5.32 29.78 21.33
C GLU A 712 6.68 29.09 21.18
N ALA A 713 6.85 28.25 20.16
CA ALA A 713 8.13 27.58 19.88
C ALA A 713 9.24 28.57 19.52
N VAL A 714 8.95 29.58 18.69
CA VAL A 714 9.92 30.63 18.32
C VAL A 714 10.27 31.49 19.54
N LEU A 715 9.29 31.87 20.37
CA LEU A 715 9.56 32.58 21.63
C LEU A 715 10.43 31.76 22.58
N ALA A 716 10.16 30.45 22.71
CA ALA A 716 10.95 29.56 23.54
C ALA A 716 12.41 29.47 23.04
N ALA A 717 12.62 29.30 21.73
CA ALA A 717 13.94 29.28 21.12
C ALA A 717 14.68 30.62 21.27
N LEU A 718 13.96 31.74 21.11
CA LEU A 718 14.49 33.09 21.32
C LEU A 718 14.94 33.31 22.78
N ASN A 719 14.16 32.84 23.76
CA ASN A 719 14.48 32.93 25.18
C ASN A 719 15.66 32.04 25.60
N LYS A 720 15.86 30.92 24.91
CA LYS A 720 17.02 30.03 25.10
C LYS A 720 18.28 30.48 24.36
N ASN A 721 18.21 31.58 23.59
CA ASN A 721 19.27 32.06 22.71
C ASN A 721 19.67 31.04 21.62
N GLU A 722 18.71 30.25 21.14
CA GLU A 722 18.90 29.30 20.04
C GLU A 722 18.78 29.97 18.66
N ILE A 723 18.27 31.21 18.60
CA ILE A 723 18.16 32.02 17.39
C ILE A 723 19.26 33.11 17.42
N PRO A 724 20.22 33.09 16.48
CA PRO A 724 21.22 34.16 16.36
C PRO A 724 20.57 35.50 16.03
N LEU A 725 21.02 36.59 16.68
CA LEU A 725 20.44 37.93 16.52
C LEU A 725 21.40 38.95 15.92
N ASP A 726 22.66 38.61 15.74
CA ASP A 726 23.71 39.46 15.19
C ASP A 726 23.56 39.67 13.68
N ARG A 727 23.08 38.64 12.96
CA ARG A 727 22.96 38.64 11.49
C ARG A 727 21.58 38.27 11.00
N ALA A 728 21.03 39.07 10.08
CA ALA A 728 19.67 38.91 9.57
C ALA A 728 19.43 37.54 8.92
N THR A 729 20.36 37.07 8.09
CA THR A 729 20.27 35.75 7.45
C THR A 729 20.30 34.62 8.48
N ALA A 730 21.19 34.67 9.47
CA ALA A 730 21.26 33.71 10.56
C ALA A 730 19.99 33.72 11.42
N THR A 731 19.43 34.89 11.70
CA THR A 731 18.15 35.04 12.42
C THR A 731 17.00 34.38 11.66
N VAL A 732 16.85 34.67 10.37
CA VAL A 732 15.78 34.12 9.52
C VAL A 732 15.94 32.60 9.38
N LEU A 733 17.17 32.10 9.22
CA LEU A 733 17.49 30.66 9.19
C LEU A 733 17.13 29.97 10.51
N GLY A 734 17.50 30.57 11.65
CA GLY A 734 17.14 30.06 12.97
C GLY A 734 15.63 30.00 13.20
N ILE A 735 14.89 31.04 12.80
CA ILE A 735 13.42 31.03 12.86
C ILE A 735 12.84 29.95 11.93
N GLY A 736 13.35 29.85 10.70
CA GLY A 736 12.92 28.83 9.73
C GLY A 736 13.07 27.41 10.25
N GLN A 737 14.20 27.10 10.91
CA GLN A 737 14.45 25.78 11.51
C GLN A 737 13.44 25.44 12.64
N VAL A 738 13.10 26.44 13.46
CA VAL A 738 12.07 26.27 14.51
C VAL A 738 10.69 26.02 13.87
N ILE A 739 10.34 26.77 12.82
CA ILE A 739 9.08 26.57 12.08
C ILE A 739 9.00 25.16 11.49
N GLU A 740 10.03 24.71 10.78
CA GLU A 740 10.09 23.38 10.15
C GLU A 740 9.92 22.24 11.15
N SER A 741 10.46 22.42 12.37
CA SER A 741 10.42 21.39 13.41
C SER A 741 9.11 21.38 14.21
N ASN A 742 8.35 22.49 14.21
CA ASN A 742 7.20 22.68 15.10
C ASN A 742 5.88 22.96 14.37
N MET A 743 5.90 23.11 13.04
CA MET A 743 4.72 23.36 12.23
C MET A 743 4.56 22.27 11.16
N GLY A 744 3.51 21.44 11.30
CA GLY A 744 3.15 20.44 10.32
C GLY A 744 2.27 20.98 9.19
N GLY A 745 1.95 20.10 8.23
CA GLY A 745 0.98 20.39 7.17
C GLY A 745 1.44 21.46 6.16
N THR A 746 0.48 21.96 5.39
CA THR A 746 0.74 22.91 4.30
C THR A 746 1.29 24.24 4.80
N SER A 747 0.85 24.72 5.97
CA SER A 747 1.33 25.97 6.56
C SER A 747 2.82 25.92 6.88
N GLY A 748 3.29 24.82 7.50
CA GLY A 748 4.72 24.64 7.80
C GLY A 748 5.60 24.72 6.55
N ALA A 749 5.19 24.05 5.47
CA ALA A 749 5.90 24.10 4.20
C ALA A 749 5.90 25.51 3.56
N ILE A 750 4.77 26.22 3.60
CA ILE A 750 4.67 27.58 3.03
C ILE A 750 5.56 28.57 3.79
N TYR A 751 5.51 28.55 5.13
CA TYR A 751 6.37 29.42 5.93
C TYR A 751 7.85 29.04 5.73
N ALA A 752 8.23 27.77 5.78
CA ALA A 752 9.61 27.34 5.55
C ALA A 752 10.16 27.81 4.18
N LEU A 753 9.36 27.67 3.10
CA LEU A 753 9.71 28.17 1.77
C LEU A 753 9.86 29.70 1.75
N PHE A 754 8.95 30.42 2.41
CA PHE A 754 9.01 31.88 2.48
C PHE A 754 10.25 32.35 3.25
N PHE A 755 10.53 31.79 4.43
CA PHE A 755 11.71 32.13 5.22
C PHE A 755 13.01 31.76 4.49
N THR A 756 13.05 30.64 3.78
CA THR A 756 14.20 30.29 2.90
C THR A 756 14.39 31.33 1.79
N GLY A 757 13.29 31.79 1.17
CA GLY A 757 13.34 32.84 0.17
C GLY A 757 13.75 34.21 0.74
N LEU A 758 13.41 34.52 1.99
CA LEU A 758 13.88 35.73 2.67
C LEU A 758 15.41 35.71 2.80
N VAL A 759 16.00 34.57 3.16
CA VAL A 759 17.47 34.43 3.23
C VAL A 759 18.10 34.69 1.87
N GLN A 760 17.55 34.13 0.79
CA GLN A 760 18.05 34.34 -0.56
C GLN A 760 18.00 35.82 -0.96
N GLY A 761 16.87 36.50 -0.74
CA GLY A 761 16.77 37.91 -1.08
C GLY A 761 17.60 38.83 -0.18
N LEU A 762 17.82 38.48 1.10
CA LEU A 762 18.80 39.18 1.94
C LEU A 762 20.22 39.04 1.38
N LEU A 763 20.61 37.84 0.92
CA LEU A 763 21.90 37.61 0.28
C LEU A 763 22.02 38.38 -1.04
N GLU A 764 20.99 38.35 -1.90
CA GLU A 764 20.97 39.04 -3.20
C GLU A 764 21.04 40.58 -3.07
N SER A 765 20.43 41.14 -2.02
CA SER A 765 20.42 42.59 -1.79
C SER A 765 21.67 43.12 -1.09
N THR A 766 22.51 42.26 -0.52
CA THR A 766 23.71 42.66 0.23
C THR A 766 24.91 42.81 -0.69
N LYS A 767 25.58 43.97 -0.65
CA LYS A 767 26.84 44.19 -1.38
C LYS A 767 28.05 44.02 -0.46
N ASP A 768 27.96 44.50 0.78
CA ASP A 768 28.94 44.30 1.84
C ASP A 768 28.27 43.62 3.06
N THR A 769 28.86 42.52 3.52
CA THR A 769 28.37 41.73 4.66
C THR A 769 28.34 42.46 6.01
N SER A 770 28.94 43.65 6.10
CA SER A 770 28.87 44.52 7.27
C SER A 770 27.69 45.50 7.24
N GLU A 771 26.95 45.59 6.11
CA GLU A 771 25.79 46.46 5.99
C GLU A 771 24.65 46.04 6.94
N ALA A 772 24.02 47.01 7.58
CA ALA A 772 22.85 46.76 8.42
C ALA A 772 21.59 46.53 7.57
N ALA A 773 20.79 45.54 7.95
CA ALA A 773 19.56 45.15 7.27
C ALA A 773 18.45 46.22 7.43
N GLY A 774 18.45 47.21 6.53
CA GLY A 774 17.42 48.25 6.43
C GLY A 774 16.17 47.84 5.64
N THR A 775 15.23 48.78 5.48
CA THR A 775 13.95 48.60 4.75
C THR A 775 14.12 48.07 3.34
N LYS A 776 15.14 48.53 2.62
CA LYS A 776 15.45 48.07 1.26
C LYS A 776 15.80 46.57 1.21
N HIS A 777 16.58 46.09 2.18
CA HIS A 777 16.97 44.67 2.26
C HIS A 777 15.76 43.79 2.56
N TRP A 778 14.98 44.14 3.59
CA TRP A 778 13.81 43.36 3.99
C TRP A 778 12.66 43.41 2.97
N GLY A 779 12.46 44.55 2.29
CA GLY A 779 11.50 44.68 1.21
C GLY A 779 11.87 43.80 0.02
N HIS A 780 13.12 43.87 -0.45
CA HIS A 780 13.61 43.00 -1.53
C HIS A 780 13.54 41.53 -1.15
N ALA A 781 13.94 41.18 0.08
CA ALA A 781 13.84 39.83 0.61
C ALA A 781 12.41 39.29 0.59
N ALA A 782 11.43 40.10 1.02
CA ALA A 782 10.02 39.71 0.99
C ALA A 782 9.51 39.48 -0.45
N ALA A 783 9.94 40.29 -1.42
CA ALA A 783 9.57 40.12 -2.83
C ALA A 783 10.19 38.84 -3.45
N VAL A 784 11.47 38.56 -3.17
CA VAL A 784 12.13 37.31 -3.58
C VAL A 784 11.45 36.11 -2.93
N ALA A 785 11.15 36.19 -1.63
CA ALA A 785 10.45 35.15 -0.90
C ALA A 785 9.07 34.84 -1.48
N LEU A 786 8.29 35.88 -1.81
CA LEU A 786 6.99 35.74 -2.48
C LEU A 786 7.13 35.08 -3.85
N LYS A 787 8.10 35.52 -4.66
CA LYS A 787 8.36 34.95 -6.00
C LYS A 787 8.72 33.47 -5.89
N ASN A 788 9.59 33.11 -4.97
CA ASN A 788 10.01 31.73 -4.74
C ASN A 788 8.85 30.87 -4.27
N LEU A 789 8.06 31.35 -3.31
CA LEU A 789 6.84 30.67 -2.87
C LEU A 789 5.91 30.41 -4.07
N GLY A 790 5.72 31.42 -4.93
CA GLY A 790 4.89 31.31 -6.14
C GLY A 790 5.31 30.24 -7.16
N ASN A 791 6.55 29.74 -7.10
CA ASN A 791 7.00 28.61 -7.94
C ASN A 791 6.49 27.25 -7.43
N TYR A 792 6.17 27.15 -6.14
CA TYR A 792 5.83 25.90 -5.46
C TYR A 792 4.37 25.82 -5.01
N THR A 793 3.65 26.94 -5.03
CA THR A 793 2.19 26.97 -4.84
C THR A 793 1.47 27.63 -6.02
N PRO A 794 0.33 27.07 -6.47
CA PRO A 794 -0.53 27.74 -7.44
C PRO A 794 -1.27 28.96 -6.87
N ALA A 795 -1.26 29.17 -5.55
CA ALA A 795 -2.01 30.24 -4.90
C ALA A 795 -1.57 31.64 -5.36
N ARG A 796 -2.55 32.46 -5.74
CA ARG A 796 -2.40 33.86 -6.13
C ARG A 796 -3.43 34.72 -5.40
N PRO A 797 -3.24 36.05 -5.35
CA PRO A 797 -4.29 36.95 -4.88
C PRO A 797 -5.61 36.67 -5.62
N GLY A 798 -6.70 36.54 -4.86
CA GLY A 798 -8.01 36.13 -5.33
C GLY A 798 -8.38 34.67 -5.00
N ASP A 799 -7.43 33.83 -4.57
CA ASP A 799 -7.69 32.40 -4.32
C ASP A 799 -8.17 32.08 -2.90
N ARG A 800 -8.24 33.10 -2.03
CA ARG A 800 -8.66 33.02 -0.62
C ARG A 800 -7.69 32.19 0.22
N THR A 801 -6.43 32.63 0.28
CA THR A 801 -5.34 32.00 1.04
C THR A 801 -4.47 33.08 1.69
N LEU A 802 -3.47 32.67 2.47
CA LEU A 802 -2.49 33.58 3.05
C LEU A 802 -1.78 34.49 2.03
N VAL A 803 -1.71 34.06 0.76
CA VAL A 803 -1.13 34.86 -0.33
C VAL A 803 -1.88 36.17 -0.54
N ASP A 804 -3.18 36.23 -0.24
CA ASP A 804 -3.98 37.45 -0.34
C ASP A 804 -3.51 38.57 0.59
N ALA A 805 -2.88 38.23 1.73
CA ALA A 805 -2.24 39.21 2.61
C ALA A 805 -0.75 39.36 2.29
N LEU A 806 -0.07 38.25 1.97
CA LEU A 806 1.38 38.19 1.81
C LEU A 806 1.88 38.89 0.53
N ASP A 807 1.15 38.75 -0.59
CA ASP A 807 1.50 39.39 -1.87
C ASP A 807 1.45 40.93 -1.77
N PRO A 808 0.33 41.55 -1.34
CA PRO A 808 0.29 43.01 -1.21
C PRO A 808 1.25 43.53 -0.13
N PHE A 809 1.50 42.78 0.94
CA PHE A 809 2.53 43.12 1.93
C PHE A 809 3.92 43.22 1.28
N ALA A 810 4.38 42.13 0.65
CA ALA A 810 5.73 42.03 0.12
C ALA A 810 5.99 43.05 -1.00
N LYS A 811 5.03 43.24 -1.92
CA LYS A 811 5.16 44.23 -3.01
C LYS A 811 5.18 45.66 -2.49
N THR A 812 4.30 45.99 -1.54
CA THR A 812 4.27 47.34 -0.96
C THR A 812 5.55 47.63 -0.17
N PHE A 813 6.04 46.63 0.58
CA PHE A 813 7.25 46.82 1.38
C PHE A 813 8.50 46.99 0.52
N ASP A 814 8.66 46.20 -0.54
CA ASP A 814 9.74 46.41 -1.53
C ASP A 814 9.63 47.81 -2.16
N GLN A 815 8.45 48.20 -2.63
CA GLN A 815 8.24 49.52 -3.25
C GLN A 815 8.64 50.67 -2.31
N GLN A 816 8.20 50.64 -1.05
CA GLN A 816 8.54 51.65 -0.05
C GLN A 816 10.05 51.63 0.28
N GLY A 817 10.65 50.44 0.36
CA GLY A 817 12.08 50.26 0.56
C GLY A 817 12.92 50.86 -0.58
N GLN A 818 12.52 50.65 -1.84
CA GLN A 818 13.19 51.25 -3.00
C GLN A 818 13.05 52.78 -3.03
N GLN A 819 11.95 53.32 -2.50
CA GLN A 819 11.72 54.77 -2.37
C GLN A 819 12.47 55.41 -1.19
N GLY A 820 13.18 54.62 -0.38
CA GLY A 820 13.93 55.11 0.77
C GLY A 820 13.04 55.54 1.94
N ALA A 821 11.81 55.03 2.02
CA ALA A 821 10.92 55.34 3.13
C ALA A 821 11.48 54.84 4.47
N ALA A 822 11.22 55.59 5.54
CA ALA A 822 11.60 55.21 6.89
C ALA A 822 10.88 53.91 7.32
N ALA A 823 11.52 53.10 8.17
CA ALA A 823 11.02 51.77 8.57
C ALA A 823 9.56 51.76 9.03
N LYS A 824 9.19 52.66 9.94
CA LYS A 824 7.83 52.78 10.45
C LYS A 824 6.80 53.07 9.35
N GLN A 825 7.12 53.99 8.44
CA GLN A 825 6.23 54.36 7.34
C GLN A 825 6.09 53.23 6.31
N ALA A 826 7.21 52.60 5.95
CA ALA A 826 7.24 51.50 4.99
C ALA A 826 6.46 50.28 5.51
N LEU A 827 6.69 49.91 6.78
CA LEU A 827 5.98 48.80 7.42
C LEU A 827 4.49 49.11 7.59
N GLN A 828 4.12 50.32 8.03
CA GLN A 828 2.70 50.66 8.19
C GLN A 828 1.94 50.56 6.86
N ALA A 829 2.50 51.09 5.77
CA ALA A 829 1.89 50.99 4.45
C ALA A 829 1.73 49.53 3.98
N ALA A 830 2.75 48.69 4.22
CA ALA A 830 2.70 47.28 3.87
C ALA A 830 1.70 46.49 4.73
N VAL A 831 1.61 46.78 6.03
CA VAL A 831 0.62 46.18 6.95
C VAL A 831 -0.79 46.56 6.57
N ASP A 832 -1.03 47.82 6.18
CA ASP A 832 -2.34 48.27 5.72
C ASP A 832 -2.76 47.55 4.42
N ALA A 833 -1.82 47.34 3.49
CA ALA A 833 -2.05 46.57 2.27
C ALA A 833 -2.34 45.09 2.58
N ALA A 834 -1.59 44.48 3.52
CA ALA A 834 -1.82 43.12 4.00
C ALA A 834 -3.21 42.98 4.64
N LYS A 835 -3.62 43.98 5.43
CA LYS A 835 -4.93 44.02 6.09
C LYS A 835 -6.06 44.06 5.06
N GLN A 836 -5.96 44.94 4.07
CA GLN A 836 -6.96 45.06 3.01
C GLN A 836 -7.09 43.74 2.24
N GLY A 837 -5.97 43.13 1.88
CA GLY A 837 -5.95 41.81 1.24
C GLY A 837 -6.62 40.74 2.11
N ALA A 838 -6.25 40.66 3.38
CA ALA A 838 -6.84 39.72 4.34
C ALA A 838 -8.35 39.97 4.55
N GLU A 839 -8.80 41.22 4.68
CA GLU A 839 -10.23 41.54 4.82
C GLU A 839 -11.03 41.16 3.58
N HIS A 840 -10.48 41.41 2.38
CA HIS A 840 -11.15 41.13 1.12
C HIS A 840 -11.48 39.64 0.91
N THR A 841 -10.68 38.75 1.50
CA THR A 841 -10.93 37.29 1.44
C THR A 841 -12.28 36.86 2.02
N ARG A 842 -12.95 37.70 2.83
CA ARG A 842 -14.33 37.47 3.32
C ARG A 842 -15.33 37.27 2.19
N ASP A 843 -15.10 37.94 1.07
CA ASP A 843 -16.02 38.00 -0.07
C ASP A 843 -15.58 37.11 -1.24
N LEU A 844 -14.45 36.40 -1.09
CA LEU A 844 -13.92 35.52 -2.12
C LEU A 844 -14.44 34.09 -1.97
N THR A 845 -14.64 33.43 -3.10
CA THR A 845 -14.84 31.98 -3.16
C THR A 845 -13.48 31.28 -3.09
N ALA A 846 -13.31 30.34 -2.17
CA ALA A 846 -12.06 29.59 -2.06
C ALA A 846 -11.82 28.76 -3.33
N ARG A 847 -10.63 28.87 -3.91
CA ARG A 847 -10.19 28.07 -5.07
C ARG A 847 -9.10 27.07 -4.71
N LEU A 848 -8.45 27.26 -3.58
CA LEU A 848 -7.37 26.44 -3.06
C LEU A 848 -7.51 26.24 -1.55
N GLY A 849 -6.76 25.27 -1.02
CA GLY A 849 -6.76 24.95 0.41
C GLY A 849 -8.00 24.19 0.87
N ARG A 850 -8.05 23.93 2.18
CA ARG A 850 -9.13 23.16 2.82
C ARG A 850 -10.48 23.87 2.75
N ALA A 851 -10.47 25.20 2.57
CA ALA A 851 -11.66 26.01 2.38
C ALA A 851 -12.46 25.69 1.11
N THR A 852 -11.86 25.01 0.12
CA THR A 852 -12.59 24.48 -1.05
C THR A 852 -13.56 23.35 -0.70
N TYR A 853 -13.35 22.65 0.41
CA TYR A 853 -14.19 21.53 0.84
C TYR A 853 -15.41 21.97 1.63
N VAL A 854 -15.41 23.20 2.13
CA VAL A 854 -16.48 23.79 2.91
C VAL A 854 -17.36 24.60 1.96
N GLY A 855 -18.62 24.18 1.78
CA GLY A 855 -19.58 24.91 0.94
C GLY A 855 -19.87 26.33 1.46
N GLU A 856 -20.67 27.12 0.74
CA GLU A 856 -20.98 28.50 1.15
C GLU A 856 -21.52 28.59 2.59
N THR A 857 -20.76 29.25 3.46
CA THR A 857 -21.12 29.49 4.86
C THR A 857 -21.93 30.77 4.99
N SER A 858 -22.88 30.81 5.92
CA SER A 858 -23.69 32.01 6.16
C SER A 858 -22.93 33.14 6.87
N GLU A 859 -21.81 32.83 7.52
CA GLU A 859 -20.90 33.81 8.15
C GLU A 859 -19.72 34.05 7.21
N LYS A 860 -19.55 35.31 6.77
CA LYS A 860 -18.42 35.75 5.93
C LYS A 860 -17.27 36.19 6.81
N VAL A 861 -16.23 35.37 6.88
CA VAL A 861 -15.01 35.63 7.67
C VAL A 861 -13.77 35.64 6.76
N PRO A 862 -12.73 36.42 7.14
CA PRO A 862 -11.44 36.36 6.47
C PRO A 862 -10.91 34.93 6.40
N ASP A 863 -10.09 34.66 5.39
CA ASP A 863 -9.20 33.50 5.42
C ASP A 863 -8.31 33.57 6.67
N PRO A 864 -8.31 32.52 7.52
CA PRO A 864 -7.45 32.43 8.69
C PRO A 864 -5.96 32.55 8.33
N GLY A 865 -5.55 32.01 7.18
CA GLY A 865 -4.17 32.14 6.70
C GLY A 865 -3.79 33.60 6.46
N ALA A 866 -4.62 34.32 5.69
CA ALA A 866 -4.41 35.74 5.39
C ALA A 866 -4.49 36.63 6.64
N TRP A 867 -5.45 36.34 7.53
CA TRP A 867 -5.61 37.07 8.79
C TRP A 867 -4.42 36.84 9.74
N GLY A 868 -3.90 35.61 9.77
CA GLY A 868 -2.70 35.25 10.53
C GLY A 868 -1.45 35.96 10.03
N VAL A 869 -1.24 36.01 8.71
CA VAL A 869 -0.14 36.78 8.10
C VAL A 869 -0.24 38.26 8.47
N TRP A 870 -1.42 38.87 8.31
CA TRP A 870 -1.64 40.26 8.69
C TRP A 870 -1.31 40.51 10.17
N ALA A 871 -1.76 39.65 11.09
CA ALA A 871 -1.48 39.79 12.51
C ALA A 871 0.02 39.73 12.82
N LEU A 872 0.75 38.80 12.18
CA LEU A 872 2.19 38.66 12.31
C LEU A 872 2.91 39.94 11.88
N VAL A 873 2.61 40.46 10.69
CA VAL A 873 3.27 41.67 10.19
C VAL A 873 2.84 42.94 10.94
N LYS A 874 1.62 42.97 11.49
CA LYS A 874 1.19 44.03 12.40
C LYS A 874 2.01 44.04 13.68
N GLY A 875 2.27 42.87 14.29
CA GLY A 875 3.13 42.76 15.48
C GLY A 875 4.56 43.27 15.24
N ILE A 876 5.09 43.05 14.02
CA ILE A 876 6.37 43.65 13.60
C ILE A 876 6.27 45.18 13.61
N ALA A 877 5.25 45.75 12.96
CA ALA A 877 5.10 47.20 12.83
C ALA A 877 4.84 47.91 14.17
N ASP A 878 4.07 47.31 15.09
CA ASP A 878 3.77 47.86 16.43
C ASP A 878 5.03 48.06 17.30
N THR A 879 6.18 47.50 16.90
CA THR A 879 7.46 47.67 17.60
C THR A 879 8.13 49.01 17.30
N PHE A 880 7.77 49.68 16.20
CA PHE A 880 8.35 50.95 15.72
C PHE A 880 7.41 52.14 15.96
#